data_AF-A0A517QXV6-F1
#
_entry.id   AF-A0A517QXV6-F1
#
_cell.length_a   1.000
_cell.length_b   1.000
_cell.length_c   1.000
_cell.angle_alpha   90.00
_cell.angle_beta   90.00
_cell.angle_gamma   90.00
#
_symmetry.space_group_name_H-M   'P 1'
#
loop_
_entity.id
_entity.type
_entity.pdbx_description
1 polymer ?
#
loop_
_entity_poly.entity_id
_entity_poly.type
_entity_poly.pdbx_seq_one_letter_code
_entity_poly.pdbx_strand_id
1 'polypeptide(L)'
;MFGRTHNAEAKKQRRSERASGQPVERLEDRRYLGMVMPVGGFDGGSEIDEQAAVGSFDGTGASSKTAPGSIADLWHNSEQPITIRYDFRGLNGEANEITARQMALAEQVFAEWQRATGGRVQFLRDTNADASQIVNVGVGSLDSLGHETAQGGTLGLGGSVLNTSSGQPEIQGIIWLDRSENWDNTIGNGDPAGTVDFFTVAAHEAGHVLGLADTLQHVTDEIMGGTYDGESSTQAIDRALQQAMFLPLTEGGANGLPVSPLVDIAAQQLSANEVTQTLDFASQVSDTNDAIIAIVDRNGRILGVRVEQEVLDNFAGDPAGLVFAIDGAVAKARTAAFFSNGDPNNTDAYSPNGTLAPLTSRLVRFVSQSTVTEREVESNPNITDPNSTVRGPGFVAPIGLGAHFPPEVANTPPVDLFGIEHTNRDSIFHPGDDGIKGTADDFTLRGRFNIDPTFVPAGQTLFAPESYGTQAGITAGATDPSDWQSRGIATLPGGVPLYRDSNGDGIGETLIGGIGVFFPGPDGFATHEQGFIPGIGQTETQRTNASRVLEAEFIAVMAAGGSNLANNEVGGFKPTNHPVPTLDVPFGRLDLVGIQLQVIGPVAGTKGLLQLRDFAQQNIRAGAASGADQQINAGGDLAQAGLVVPEGMLVTPHASTVDPELTAERVNQLIFDAVEAAKNVRAAVRLDAGDASPGVRTRMVIAVTDTSGEVLGLFRMKDATVFSIDVAVAKARNTSYYADPNALQPIDQINGVPAGTAFTNRTFRFVSEPRFPDGIDGTPAGPFSIMNNPSINPRTGENLGAPAAASTFTSVLGFDAFNPQTNFRDPGDPGVVAGSVPAVGTTNKANQNGIVFFPGSTPLYENGNNLIGGYGISGDGVDQDDVVTFLGARNFLPDGQQVLFADQTFVRGVRLPYVKFLRNPFG
;
A
#
# COMPACT_ATOMS: atom_id res chain seq x y z
N MET A 1 14.19 -1.66 55.70
CA MET A 1 13.70 -1.70 57.10
C MET A 1 12.69 -0.57 57.28
N PHE A 2 11.65 -0.83 58.07
CA PHE A 2 10.35 -0.14 58.17
C PHE A 2 10.30 1.36 58.52
N GLY A 3 9.23 2.02 58.05
CA GLY A 3 8.57 3.22 58.64
C GLY A 3 7.76 4.01 57.58
N ARG A 4 6.44 3.83 57.37
CA ARG A 4 5.24 4.35 58.11
C ARG A 4 5.25 5.89 58.31
N THR A 5 4.21 6.72 58.09
CA THR A 5 2.76 6.56 57.86
C THR A 5 2.08 7.92 57.57
N HIS A 6 1.03 7.90 56.73
CA HIS A 6 -0.30 8.60 56.77
C HIS A 6 -0.45 10.07 57.24
N ASN A 7 -1.28 10.87 56.53
CA ASN A 7 -2.70 11.03 56.89
C ASN A 7 -3.57 11.74 55.82
N ALA A 8 -4.85 11.38 55.78
CA ALA A 8 -5.91 11.96 54.96
C ALA A 8 -6.97 12.63 55.85
N GLU A 9 -7.55 13.75 55.40
CA GLU A 9 -8.83 14.38 55.79
C GLU A 9 -8.86 15.78 55.14
N ALA A 10 -9.94 16.42 54.69
CA ALA A 10 -11.35 16.09 54.51
C ALA A 10 -11.91 17.16 53.53
N LYS A 11 -12.63 16.76 52.47
CA LYS A 11 -13.29 17.65 51.52
C LYS A 11 -14.80 17.48 51.66
N LYS A 12 -15.44 18.32 52.48
CA LYS A 12 -16.92 18.41 52.54
C LYS A 12 -17.38 19.78 53.04
N GLN A 13 -17.67 20.68 52.10
CA GLN A 13 -18.71 21.70 52.28
C GLN A 13 -19.22 22.14 50.90
N ARG A 14 -20.48 21.80 50.62
CA ARG A 14 -21.28 22.32 49.51
C ARG A 14 -22.44 23.14 50.11
N ARG A 15 -22.80 24.19 49.36
CA ARG A 15 -24.08 24.96 49.31
C ARG A 15 -24.29 26.12 50.28
N SER A 16 -24.24 27.32 49.72
CA SER A 16 -25.36 28.28 49.52
C SER A 16 -24.68 29.57 49.01
N GLU A 17 -24.98 30.23 47.89
CA GLU A 17 -26.21 30.79 47.33
C GLU A 17 -25.80 31.39 45.97
N ARG A 18 -26.68 31.33 44.96
CA ARG A 18 -27.01 32.46 44.07
C ARG A 18 -27.87 31.97 42.91
N ALA A 19 -29.17 32.21 43.04
CA ALA A 19 -30.07 32.37 41.93
C ALA A 19 -30.21 33.87 41.64
N SER A 20 -30.21 34.22 40.35
CA SER A 20 -30.94 35.32 39.68
C SER A 20 -30.11 36.11 38.65
N GLY A 21 -30.53 36.02 37.37
CA GLY A 21 -30.79 37.19 36.52
C GLY A 21 -29.71 37.75 35.57
N GLN A 22 -29.59 37.17 34.37
CA GLN A 22 -29.46 37.84 33.03
C GLN A 22 -28.22 38.74 32.72
N PRO A 23 -27.95 39.12 31.43
CA PRO A 23 -26.92 38.53 30.56
C PRO A 23 -25.74 39.49 30.28
N VAL A 24 -24.63 38.99 29.73
CA VAL A 24 -23.53 39.88 29.24
C VAL A 24 -23.29 39.64 27.75
N GLU A 25 -23.34 40.76 27.03
CA GLU A 25 -23.19 40.93 25.59
C GLU A 25 -21.81 40.56 25.04
N ARG A 26 -21.82 40.26 23.74
CA ARG A 26 -20.68 40.14 22.82
C ARG A 26 -19.78 41.38 22.85
N LEU A 27 -18.48 41.15 22.79
CA LEU A 27 -17.53 42.06 22.14
C LEU A 27 -16.67 41.27 21.16
N GLU A 28 -16.90 41.57 19.89
CA GLU A 28 -16.09 41.21 18.73
C GLU A 28 -14.77 42.01 18.71
N ASP A 29 -13.93 41.71 17.71
CA ASP A 29 -12.67 42.37 17.32
C ASP A 29 -11.38 41.99 18.06
N ARG A 30 -10.72 40.94 17.55
CA ARG A 30 -9.26 40.98 17.28
C ARG A 30 -8.93 40.29 15.95
N ARG A 31 -8.65 41.12 14.95
CA ARG A 31 -7.95 40.77 13.70
C ARG A 31 -6.56 40.23 14.05
N TYR A 32 -6.23 39.03 13.61
CA TYR A 32 -4.84 38.57 13.50
C TYR A 32 -4.41 38.67 12.05
N LEU A 33 -3.59 39.69 11.79
CA LEU A 33 -2.90 39.96 10.53
C LEU A 33 -1.78 38.93 10.37
N GLY A 34 -1.60 38.43 9.15
CA GLY A 34 -0.53 37.50 8.78
C GLY A 34 0.87 38.06 9.07
N MET A 35 1.73 37.21 9.60
CA MET A 35 3.14 37.50 9.81
C MET A 35 3.95 36.77 8.75
N VAL A 36 4.27 37.51 7.69
CA VAL A 36 5.32 37.21 6.72
C VAL A 36 6.67 37.41 7.41
N MET A 37 7.57 36.43 7.36
CA MET A 37 8.96 36.61 7.78
C MET A 37 9.80 37.12 6.60
N PRO A 38 10.61 38.20 6.75
CA PRO A 38 11.46 38.69 5.68
C PRO A 38 12.81 37.95 5.65
N VAL A 39 13.22 37.55 4.45
CA VAL A 39 14.57 37.05 4.12
C VAL A 39 15.45 38.26 3.82
N GLY A 40 16.56 38.41 4.54
CA GLY A 40 17.56 39.45 4.31
C GLY A 40 18.50 39.09 3.16
N GLY A 41 18.64 39.99 2.20
CA GLY A 41 19.56 39.88 1.07
C GLY A 41 21.01 40.20 1.44
N PHE A 42 21.94 39.55 0.75
CA PHE A 42 23.31 40.02 0.57
C PHE A 42 23.52 40.29 -0.92
N ASP A 43 23.87 41.54 -1.21
CA ASP A 43 24.21 42.08 -2.52
C ASP A 43 25.74 42.05 -2.69
N GLY A 44 26.21 41.84 -3.91
CA GLY A 44 27.63 41.73 -4.24
C GLY A 44 27.87 41.17 -5.64
N GLY A 45 27.57 41.98 -6.66
CA GLY A 45 27.86 41.66 -8.06
C GLY A 45 29.32 41.86 -8.46
N SER A 46 29.72 41.16 -9.53
CA SER A 46 30.68 41.63 -10.53
C SER A 46 30.51 40.85 -11.83
N GLU A 47 30.32 41.60 -12.93
CA GLU A 47 30.23 41.22 -14.34
C GLU A 47 31.45 40.40 -14.83
N ILE A 48 31.25 39.49 -15.80
CA ILE A 48 32.00 39.45 -17.08
C ILE A 48 31.43 38.45 -18.12
N ASP A 49 31.06 39.03 -19.26
CA ASP A 49 31.20 38.62 -20.67
C ASP A 49 30.58 37.34 -21.28
N GLU A 50 29.69 37.61 -22.24
CA GLU A 50 29.15 36.72 -23.26
C GLU A 50 29.99 36.89 -24.55
N GLN A 51 30.71 35.86 -25.02
CA GLN A 51 30.91 35.57 -26.45
C GLN A 51 31.73 34.29 -26.77
N ALA A 52 31.16 33.50 -27.68
CA ALA A 52 31.79 32.59 -28.66
C ALA A 52 32.19 31.15 -28.26
N ALA A 53 31.24 30.24 -28.50
CA ALA A 53 31.32 28.90 -29.10
C ALA A 53 32.71 28.28 -29.39
N VAL A 54 32.93 27.02 -28.95
CA VAL A 54 33.04 25.78 -29.76
C VAL A 54 33.07 24.56 -28.80
N GLY A 55 32.34 23.50 -29.16
CA GLY A 55 31.97 22.30 -28.38
C GLY A 55 32.95 21.64 -27.41
N SER A 56 32.40 21.23 -26.26
CA SER A 56 32.82 20.08 -25.45
C SER A 56 31.62 19.68 -24.58
N PHE A 57 31.30 18.38 -24.54
CA PHE A 57 30.40 17.80 -23.54
C PHE A 57 30.94 18.16 -22.14
N ASP A 58 30.13 18.82 -21.31
CA ASP A 58 30.24 18.71 -19.85
C ASP A 58 28.87 18.29 -19.30
N GLY A 59 28.91 17.35 -18.36
CA GLY A 59 27.75 16.90 -17.64
C GLY A 59 27.60 17.73 -16.37
N THR A 60 26.47 18.42 -16.22
CA THR A 60 25.83 18.66 -14.92
C THR A 60 24.34 18.91 -15.16
N GLY A 61 23.55 17.86 -14.95
CA GLY A 61 22.08 17.88 -14.97
C GLY A 61 21.48 17.02 -13.85
N ALA A 62 22.20 16.87 -12.74
CA ALA A 62 21.72 16.42 -11.44
C ALA A 62 22.84 16.78 -10.45
N SER A 63 22.58 17.59 -9.43
CA SER A 63 23.55 17.72 -8.34
C SER A 63 23.52 16.43 -7.53
N SER A 64 24.26 15.39 -7.94
CA SER A 64 24.58 14.26 -7.06
C SER A 64 25.46 14.79 -5.93
N LYS A 65 24.85 15.18 -4.81
CA LYS A 65 25.61 15.50 -3.61
C LYS A 65 26.09 14.18 -3.03
N THR A 66 27.30 13.76 -3.40
CA THR A 66 28.01 12.75 -2.63
C THR A 66 28.19 13.27 -1.19
N ALA A 67 28.09 12.39 -0.20
CA ALA A 67 28.34 12.77 1.20
C ALA A 67 29.86 12.88 1.42
N PRO A 68 30.40 14.05 1.83
CA PRO A 68 31.85 14.25 1.99
C PRO A 68 32.50 13.16 2.86
N GLY A 69 33.46 12.41 2.29
CA GLY A 69 34.23 11.35 2.93
C GLY A 69 33.81 9.91 2.59
N SER A 70 32.80 9.69 1.73
CA SER A 70 32.35 8.35 1.31
C SER A 70 33.37 7.62 0.40
N ILE A 71 33.28 6.29 0.27
CA ILE A 71 34.09 5.54 -0.73
C ILE A 71 33.76 6.01 -2.15
N ALA A 72 32.50 6.34 -2.41
CA ALA A 72 32.06 6.95 -3.65
C ALA A 72 32.78 8.27 -3.96
N ASP A 73 33.07 9.12 -2.96
CA ASP A 73 33.85 10.35 -3.18
C ASP A 73 35.24 10.08 -3.75
N LEU A 74 35.86 8.94 -3.44
CA LEU A 74 37.22 8.62 -3.85
C LEU A 74 37.34 8.34 -5.35
N TRP A 75 36.26 7.91 -6.01
CA TRP A 75 36.30 7.53 -7.43
C TRP A 75 35.26 8.25 -8.29
N HIS A 76 34.12 8.64 -7.74
CA HIS A 76 33.07 9.34 -8.47
C HIS A 76 33.51 10.76 -8.85
N ASN A 77 34.13 11.47 -7.89
CA ASN A 77 34.53 12.87 -8.02
C ASN A 77 36.05 13.08 -8.22
N SER A 78 36.83 12.00 -8.28
CA SER A 78 38.30 12.04 -8.42
C SER A 78 38.74 11.99 -9.88
N GLU A 79 39.78 12.75 -10.22
CA GLU A 79 40.45 12.69 -11.53
C GLU A 79 41.41 11.49 -11.66
N GLN A 80 41.76 10.84 -10.55
CA GLN A 80 42.70 9.70 -10.52
C GLN A 80 41.96 8.41 -10.15
N PRO A 81 42.28 7.28 -10.82
CA PRO A 81 41.66 6.01 -10.50
C PRO A 81 42.10 5.49 -9.12
N ILE A 82 41.19 4.81 -8.42
CA ILE A 82 41.50 4.12 -7.16
C ILE A 82 41.76 2.64 -7.40
N THR A 83 42.60 2.04 -6.57
CA THR A 83 42.84 0.58 -6.59
C THR A 83 42.20 -0.07 -5.38
N ILE A 84 41.25 -0.96 -5.62
CA ILE A 84 40.65 -1.86 -4.64
C ILE A 84 41.40 -3.18 -4.71
N ARG A 85 42.11 -3.54 -3.64
CA ARG A 85 42.78 -4.84 -3.58
C ARG A 85 41.77 -5.90 -3.16
N TYR A 86 41.85 -7.10 -3.72
CA TYR A 86 40.99 -8.22 -3.33
C TYR A 86 41.77 -9.53 -3.23
N ASP A 87 41.23 -10.49 -2.50
CA ASP A 87 41.71 -11.88 -2.50
C ASP A 87 40.59 -12.86 -2.14
N PHE A 88 40.84 -14.16 -2.37
CA PHE A 88 39.93 -15.27 -2.07
C PHE A 88 40.45 -16.06 -0.88
N ARG A 89 40.33 -15.49 0.33
CA ARG A 89 40.79 -16.10 1.59
C ARG A 89 39.61 -16.60 2.40
N GLY A 90 39.88 -17.47 3.38
CA GLY A 90 38.91 -17.74 4.44
C GLY A 90 38.61 -16.48 5.25
N LEU A 91 37.43 -16.40 5.85
CA LEU A 91 36.94 -15.24 6.59
C LEU A 91 36.52 -15.67 7.99
N ASN A 92 36.94 -14.95 9.04
CA ASN A 92 36.58 -15.22 10.44
C ASN A 92 36.76 -16.67 10.95
N GLY A 93 37.67 -17.44 10.33
CA GLY A 93 37.89 -18.86 10.67
C GLY A 93 37.13 -19.85 9.79
N GLU A 94 36.23 -19.37 8.93
CA GLU A 94 35.53 -20.16 7.92
C GLU A 94 36.41 -20.40 6.69
N ALA A 95 36.30 -21.61 6.13
CA ALA A 95 36.93 -21.94 4.85
C ALA A 95 36.16 -21.26 3.71
N ASN A 96 36.90 -20.78 2.71
CA ASN A 96 36.28 -20.26 1.50
C ASN A 96 35.99 -21.42 0.55
N GLU A 97 34.71 -21.68 0.29
CA GLU A 97 34.20 -22.77 -0.55
C GLU A 97 34.04 -22.33 -2.03
N ILE A 98 34.46 -21.10 -2.37
CA ILE A 98 34.37 -20.59 -3.74
C ILE A 98 35.11 -21.49 -4.73
N THR A 99 34.42 -21.88 -5.80
CA THR A 99 34.98 -22.74 -6.84
C THR A 99 35.82 -21.94 -7.85
N ALA A 100 36.68 -22.62 -8.61
CA ALA A 100 37.47 -21.97 -9.67
C ALA A 100 36.59 -21.29 -10.75
N ARG A 101 35.38 -21.82 -11.00
CA ARG A 101 34.42 -21.21 -11.92
C ARG A 101 33.84 -19.91 -11.35
N GLN A 102 33.45 -19.93 -10.08
CA GLN A 102 32.94 -18.75 -9.37
C GLN A 102 34.02 -17.67 -9.19
N MET A 103 35.27 -18.05 -8.93
CA MET A 103 36.38 -17.09 -8.92
C MET A 103 36.51 -16.36 -10.25
N ALA A 104 36.39 -17.08 -11.38
CA ALA A 104 36.44 -16.47 -12.70
C ALA A 104 35.23 -15.55 -12.97
N LEU A 105 34.04 -15.89 -12.45
CA LEU A 105 32.85 -15.04 -12.53
C LEU A 105 33.00 -13.77 -11.68
N ALA A 106 33.53 -13.88 -10.45
CA ALA A 106 33.81 -12.71 -9.61
C ALA A 106 34.86 -11.78 -10.26
N GLU A 107 35.89 -12.33 -10.90
CA GLU A 107 36.86 -11.54 -11.67
C GLU A 107 36.21 -10.87 -12.91
N GLN A 108 35.21 -11.52 -13.52
CA GLN A 108 34.41 -10.92 -14.59
C GLN A 108 33.53 -9.77 -14.07
N VAL A 109 32.89 -9.93 -12.89
CA VAL A 109 32.16 -8.86 -12.20
C VAL A 109 33.05 -7.63 -11.99
N PHE A 110 34.27 -7.83 -11.48
CA PHE A 110 35.22 -6.75 -11.30
C PHE A 110 35.58 -6.07 -12.62
N ALA A 111 35.82 -6.85 -13.68
CA ALA A 111 36.10 -6.28 -15.00
C ALA A 111 34.95 -5.38 -15.52
N GLU A 112 33.70 -5.79 -15.29
CA GLU A 112 32.53 -5.00 -15.70
C GLU A 112 32.36 -3.73 -14.86
N TRP A 113 32.56 -3.77 -13.54
CA TRP A 113 32.56 -2.55 -12.72
C TRP A 113 33.69 -1.58 -13.10
N GLN A 114 34.89 -2.08 -13.42
CA GLN A 114 35.97 -1.24 -13.95
C GLN A 114 35.58 -0.58 -15.28
N ARG A 115 34.91 -1.34 -16.17
CA ARG A 115 34.42 -0.82 -17.46
C ARG A 115 33.37 0.27 -17.24
N ALA A 116 32.35 -0.02 -16.44
CA ALA A 116 31.20 0.86 -16.20
C ALA A 116 31.63 2.17 -15.54
N THR A 117 32.58 2.14 -14.61
CA THR A 117 33.15 3.34 -13.98
C THR A 117 34.11 4.12 -14.89
N GLY A 118 34.31 3.69 -16.15
CA GLY A 118 35.26 4.31 -17.08
C GLY A 118 36.72 4.18 -16.65
N GLY A 119 37.05 3.14 -15.87
CA GLY A 119 38.39 2.88 -15.33
C GLY A 119 38.76 3.68 -14.08
N ARG A 120 37.81 4.42 -13.48
CA ARG A 120 38.01 5.16 -12.22
C ARG A 120 38.18 4.24 -11.01
N VAL A 121 37.68 3.01 -11.09
CA VAL A 121 37.94 1.95 -10.13
C VAL A 121 38.77 0.87 -10.82
N GLN A 122 39.76 0.34 -10.11
CA GLN A 122 40.58 -0.79 -10.54
C GLN A 122 40.65 -1.85 -9.44
N PHE A 123 40.31 -3.08 -9.76
CA PHE A 123 40.43 -4.23 -8.88
C PHE A 123 41.77 -4.92 -9.13
N LEU A 124 42.54 -5.11 -8.06
CA LEU A 124 43.84 -5.77 -8.11
C LEU A 124 43.86 -6.95 -7.14
N ARG A 125 44.09 -8.15 -7.66
CA ARG A 125 44.30 -9.30 -6.79
C ARG A 125 45.64 -9.19 -6.06
N ASP A 126 45.62 -9.13 -4.73
CA ASP A 126 46.82 -9.05 -3.91
C ASP A 126 46.79 -10.07 -2.76
N THR A 127 47.46 -11.20 -2.99
CA THR A 127 47.55 -12.29 -2.01
C THR A 127 48.52 -12.01 -0.86
N ASN A 128 49.28 -10.91 -0.93
CA ASN A 128 50.30 -10.55 0.07
C ASN A 128 49.84 -9.37 0.95
N ALA A 129 48.84 -8.60 0.53
CA ALA A 129 48.24 -7.53 1.32
C ALA A 129 47.62 -8.06 2.63
N ASP A 130 47.62 -7.24 3.67
CA ASP A 130 46.96 -7.59 4.94
C ASP A 130 45.44 -7.71 4.75
N ALA A 131 44.77 -8.52 5.58
CA ALA A 131 43.31 -8.68 5.51
C ALA A 131 42.57 -7.35 5.73
N SER A 132 43.17 -6.41 6.46
CA SER A 132 42.66 -5.05 6.66
C SER A 132 42.84 -4.10 5.47
N GLN A 133 43.41 -4.59 4.36
CA GLN A 133 43.74 -3.81 3.16
C GLN A 133 43.11 -4.40 1.89
N ILE A 134 42.25 -5.41 2.03
CA ILE A 134 41.61 -6.09 0.90
C ILE A 134 40.09 -6.14 1.07
N VAL A 135 39.42 -6.35 -0.04
CA VAL A 135 38.09 -6.91 -0.13
C VAL A 135 38.22 -8.43 -0.18
N ASN A 136 37.73 -9.13 0.83
CA ASN A 136 37.78 -10.60 0.83
C ASN A 136 36.55 -11.16 0.11
N VAL A 137 36.76 -12.03 -0.88
CA VAL A 137 35.72 -12.52 -1.78
C VAL A 137 35.55 -14.03 -1.59
N GLY A 138 34.34 -14.52 -1.39
CA GLY A 138 34.14 -15.95 -1.19
C GLY A 138 32.71 -16.45 -1.17
N VAL A 139 32.60 -17.77 -1.03
CA VAL A 139 31.36 -18.50 -0.75
C VAL A 139 31.58 -19.27 0.54
N GLY A 140 30.64 -19.21 1.48
CA GLY A 140 30.80 -19.87 2.76
C GLY A 140 29.60 -19.65 3.68
N SER A 141 29.71 -20.08 4.93
CA SER A 141 28.68 -19.79 5.94
C SER A 141 28.60 -18.30 6.23
N LEU A 142 27.39 -17.78 6.37
CA LEU A 142 27.12 -16.40 6.76
C LEU A 142 27.09 -16.22 8.29
N ASP A 143 27.06 -17.31 9.07
CA ASP A 143 26.88 -17.29 10.52
C ASP A 143 27.97 -16.47 11.22
N SER A 144 29.21 -16.54 10.71
CA SER A 144 30.37 -15.79 11.22
C SER A 144 30.29 -14.28 10.96
N LEU A 145 29.34 -13.85 10.14
CA LEU A 145 29.03 -12.46 9.81
C LEU A 145 27.74 -11.98 10.48
N GLY A 146 27.07 -12.84 11.26
CA GLY A 146 25.85 -12.51 11.99
C GLY A 146 24.55 -12.74 11.21
N HIS A 147 24.60 -13.49 10.11
CA HIS A 147 23.44 -13.83 9.26
C HIS A 147 23.28 -15.35 9.17
N GLU A 148 22.05 -15.84 8.99
CA GLU A 148 21.80 -17.29 8.88
C GLU A 148 22.21 -17.84 7.50
N THR A 149 22.85 -19.02 7.52
CA THR A 149 23.16 -19.83 6.34
C THR A 149 21.96 -20.72 5.97
N ALA A 150 21.10 -20.31 5.04
CA ALA A 150 19.89 -21.05 4.66
C ALA A 150 19.41 -20.74 3.24
N GLN A 151 18.93 -21.78 2.53
CA GLN A 151 18.50 -21.66 1.13
C GLN A 151 17.25 -20.77 1.00
N GLY A 152 17.27 -19.81 0.08
CA GLY A 152 16.22 -18.80 -0.12
C GLY A 152 16.23 -17.69 0.93
N GLY A 153 17.28 -17.61 1.75
CA GLY A 153 17.51 -16.60 2.78
C GLY A 153 18.36 -15.44 2.26
N THR A 154 19.37 -15.04 3.03
CA THR A 154 20.37 -14.07 2.58
C THR A 154 21.31 -14.73 1.56
N LEU A 155 21.29 -14.27 0.32
CA LEU A 155 22.06 -14.80 -0.79
C LEU A 155 23.53 -14.36 -0.73
N GLY A 156 23.78 -13.14 -0.26
CA GLY A 156 25.10 -12.53 -0.21
C GLY A 156 25.19 -11.35 0.75
N LEU A 157 26.43 -11.01 1.11
CA LEU A 157 26.78 -9.87 1.94
C LEU A 157 27.93 -9.08 1.31
N GLY A 158 27.74 -7.79 1.17
CA GLY A 158 28.66 -6.87 0.52
C GLY A 158 28.82 -5.58 1.31
N GLY A 159 30.03 -5.04 1.35
CA GLY A 159 30.29 -3.78 2.02
C GLY A 159 31.76 -3.52 2.29
N SER A 160 32.07 -2.26 2.61
CA SER A 160 33.46 -1.82 2.79
C SER A 160 33.58 -0.60 3.71
N VAL A 161 34.79 -0.40 4.24
CA VAL A 161 35.18 0.77 5.05
C VAL A 161 36.51 1.33 4.56
N LEU A 162 36.71 2.62 4.86
CA LEU A 162 37.95 3.33 4.64
C LEU A 162 38.88 3.20 5.85
N ASN A 163 40.02 2.54 5.64
CA ASN A 163 41.10 2.46 6.61
C ASN A 163 42.15 3.54 6.27
N THR A 164 42.30 4.54 7.14
CA THR A 164 43.26 5.64 6.97
C THR A 164 44.50 5.52 7.86
N SER A 165 44.69 4.39 8.53
CA SER A 165 45.75 4.19 9.53
C SER A 165 47.17 4.16 8.95
N SER A 166 47.32 3.90 7.64
CA SER A 166 48.60 3.77 6.93
C SER A 166 49.08 5.06 6.22
N GLY A 167 48.32 6.15 6.31
CA GLY A 167 48.64 7.43 5.63
C GLY A 167 48.29 7.48 4.14
N GLN A 168 47.72 6.39 3.60
CA GLN A 168 47.02 6.32 2.31
C GLN A 168 45.63 5.69 2.58
N PRO A 169 44.56 6.13 1.92
CA PRO A 169 43.24 5.51 2.08
C PRO A 169 43.27 4.09 1.49
N GLU A 170 43.06 3.08 2.33
CA GLU A 170 42.95 1.67 1.94
C GLU A 170 41.52 1.18 2.20
N ILE A 171 40.98 0.36 1.28
CA ILE A 171 39.62 -0.17 1.38
C ILE A 171 39.69 -1.57 1.98
N GLN A 172 38.99 -1.75 3.11
CA GLN A 172 38.74 -3.06 3.71
C GLN A 172 37.28 -3.43 3.45
N GLY A 173 36.99 -4.62 2.95
CA GLY A 173 35.60 -5.01 2.67
C GLY A 173 35.39 -6.51 2.51
N ILE A 174 34.16 -6.89 2.20
CA ILE A 174 33.79 -8.27 1.89
C ILE A 174 32.82 -8.34 0.70
N ILE A 175 32.88 -9.47 -0.01
CA ILE A 175 31.85 -9.97 -0.92
C ILE A 175 31.72 -11.45 -0.58
N TRP A 176 30.69 -11.82 0.19
CA TRP A 176 30.56 -13.16 0.75
C TRP A 176 29.18 -13.74 0.47
N LEU A 177 29.13 -14.80 -0.34
CA LEU A 177 27.89 -15.43 -0.82
C LEU A 177 27.58 -16.70 -0.01
N ASP A 178 26.29 -17.00 0.17
CA ASP A 178 25.86 -18.16 0.97
C ASP A 178 26.20 -19.49 0.26
N ARG A 179 26.84 -20.39 1.01
CA ARG A 179 27.11 -21.78 0.61
C ARG A 179 25.85 -22.63 0.45
N SER A 180 24.73 -22.25 1.05
CA SER A 180 23.50 -23.04 1.03
C SER A 180 22.77 -23.00 -0.32
N GLU A 181 23.09 -22.01 -1.16
CA GLU A 181 22.40 -21.75 -2.41
C GLU A 181 22.83 -22.66 -3.57
N ASN A 182 21.87 -22.94 -4.45
CA ASN A 182 22.12 -23.62 -5.72
C ASN A 182 22.55 -22.60 -6.78
N TRP A 183 23.85 -22.28 -6.81
CA TRP A 183 24.38 -21.27 -7.73
C TRP A 183 24.34 -21.71 -9.20
N ASP A 184 23.62 -20.96 -10.04
CA ASP A 184 23.86 -20.94 -11.48
C ASP A 184 25.16 -20.17 -11.76
N ASN A 185 26.01 -20.77 -12.60
CA ASN A 185 27.34 -20.26 -12.94
C ASN A 185 27.46 -19.97 -14.45
N THR A 186 26.32 -19.92 -15.13
CA THR A 186 26.17 -19.57 -16.54
C THR A 186 25.56 -18.19 -16.61
N ILE A 187 26.05 -17.35 -17.53
CA ILE A 187 25.52 -15.99 -17.74
C ILE A 187 24.73 -15.99 -19.04
N GLY A 188 23.55 -15.38 -19.03
CA GLY A 188 22.64 -15.17 -20.14
C GLY A 188 21.77 -16.37 -20.51
N ASN A 189 21.48 -17.28 -19.56
CA ASN A 189 20.59 -18.44 -19.78
C ASN A 189 19.22 -18.31 -19.11
N GLY A 190 18.89 -17.12 -18.59
CA GLY A 190 17.67 -16.83 -17.84
C GLY A 190 17.77 -17.36 -16.41
N ASP A 191 16.62 -17.69 -15.83
CA ASP A 191 16.50 -18.18 -14.46
C ASP A 191 16.18 -19.68 -14.44
N PRO A 192 17.16 -20.59 -14.39
CA PRO A 192 16.85 -22.00 -14.21
C PRO A 192 16.12 -22.22 -12.88
N ALA A 193 15.11 -23.08 -12.91
CA ALA A 193 14.27 -23.32 -11.74
C ALA A 193 15.07 -23.87 -10.56
N GLY A 194 14.94 -23.22 -9.39
CA GLY A 194 15.58 -23.64 -8.15
C GLY A 194 17.08 -23.30 -8.05
N THR A 195 17.57 -22.41 -8.93
CA THR A 195 18.93 -21.86 -8.87
C THR A 195 18.93 -20.35 -8.73
N VAL A 196 20.02 -19.81 -8.19
CA VAL A 196 20.26 -18.37 -8.05
C VAL A 196 21.47 -18.00 -8.90
N ASP A 197 21.36 -16.96 -9.73
CA ASP A 197 22.48 -16.53 -10.59
C ASP A 197 23.62 -15.92 -9.78
N PHE A 198 24.79 -16.58 -9.83
CA PHE A 198 25.98 -16.17 -9.09
C PHE A 198 26.50 -14.80 -9.56
N PHE A 199 26.45 -14.52 -10.86
CA PHE A 199 26.97 -13.27 -11.41
C PHE A 199 26.21 -12.08 -10.85
N THR A 200 24.88 -12.17 -10.84
CA THR A 200 23.98 -11.12 -10.34
C THR A 200 24.25 -10.79 -8.89
N VAL A 201 24.25 -11.79 -8.01
CA VAL A 201 24.49 -11.57 -6.58
C VAL A 201 25.90 -11.03 -6.34
N ALA A 202 26.93 -11.62 -6.95
CA ALA A 202 28.30 -11.14 -6.79
C ALA A 202 28.49 -9.70 -7.31
N ALA A 203 27.80 -9.31 -8.38
CA ALA A 203 27.86 -7.97 -8.93
C ALA A 203 27.11 -6.94 -8.09
N HIS A 204 25.99 -7.32 -7.48
CA HIS A 204 25.27 -6.53 -6.50
C HIS A 204 26.16 -6.22 -5.28
N GLU A 205 26.72 -7.25 -4.64
CA GLU A 205 27.58 -7.08 -3.46
C GLU A 205 28.86 -6.28 -3.77
N ALA A 206 29.39 -6.41 -4.99
CA ALA A 206 30.51 -5.59 -5.45
C ALA A 206 30.14 -4.10 -5.52
N GLY A 207 28.89 -3.74 -5.84
CA GLY A 207 28.46 -2.34 -5.82
C GLY A 207 28.42 -1.74 -4.42
N HIS A 208 28.04 -2.50 -3.40
CA HIS A 208 28.16 -2.06 -1.99
C HIS A 208 29.60 -1.77 -1.59
N VAL A 209 30.55 -2.58 -2.07
CA VAL A 209 31.99 -2.32 -1.86
C VAL A 209 32.42 -0.98 -2.48
N LEU A 210 31.78 -0.53 -3.56
CA LEU A 210 32.03 0.76 -4.19
C LEU A 210 31.32 1.93 -3.49
N GLY A 211 30.49 1.65 -2.48
CA GLY A 211 29.71 2.63 -1.73
C GLY A 211 28.34 2.94 -2.33
N LEU A 212 27.84 2.11 -3.25
CA LEU A 212 26.46 2.22 -3.74
C LEU A 212 25.50 1.67 -2.68
N ALA A 213 24.40 2.39 -2.46
CA ALA A 213 23.26 1.89 -1.71
C ALA A 213 22.44 0.94 -2.58
N ASP A 214 21.61 0.12 -1.93
CA ASP A 214 20.49 -0.50 -2.63
C ASP A 214 19.65 0.57 -3.30
N THR A 215 19.26 0.32 -4.54
CA THR A 215 18.32 1.19 -5.21
C THR A 215 16.95 1.00 -4.58
N LEU A 216 16.41 2.11 -4.06
CA LEU A 216 15.02 2.19 -3.58
C LEU A 216 14.01 2.12 -4.74
N GLN A 217 14.52 2.04 -5.97
CA GLN A 217 13.75 1.88 -7.20
C GLN A 217 14.07 0.50 -7.74
N HIS A 218 13.11 -0.44 -7.80
CA HIS A 218 13.29 -1.59 -8.68
C HIS A 218 13.20 -1.09 -10.13
N VAL A 219 14.33 -0.70 -10.70
CA VAL A 219 14.46 -0.58 -12.14
C VAL A 219 14.90 -1.95 -12.63
N THR A 220 14.12 -2.50 -13.53
CA THR A 220 14.34 -3.86 -14.00
C THR A 220 15.62 -3.92 -14.81
N ASP A 221 16.43 -4.96 -14.58
CA ASP A 221 17.78 -5.11 -15.14
C ASP A 221 18.76 -4.05 -14.56
N GLU A 222 18.62 -3.64 -13.29
CA GLU A 222 19.62 -2.88 -12.53
C GLU A 222 20.27 -3.76 -11.45
N ILE A 223 21.60 -3.68 -11.31
CA ILE A 223 22.34 -4.62 -10.46
C ILE A 223 22.23 -4.33 -8.95
N MET A 224 21.86 -3.10 -8.56
CA MET A 224 21.81 -2.66 -7.17
C MET A 224 20.40 -2.74 -6.55
N GLY A 225 19.46 -3.48 -7.15
CA GLY A 225 18.15 -3.70 -6.54
C GLY A 225 18.28 -4.45 -5.22
N GLY A 226 17.63 -3.97 -4.14
CA GLY A 226 17.76 -4.55 -2.80
C GLY A 226 17.07 -5.90 -2.58
N THR A 227 16.72 -6.61 -3.66
CA THR A 227 16.08 -7.94 -3.69
C THR A 227 16.55 -8.69 -4.93
N TYR A 228 16.65 -10.02 -4.85
CA TYR A 228 17.00 -10.83 -6.02
C TYR A 228 15.76 -11.13 -6.85
N ASP A 229 15.73 -10.58 -8.07
CA ASP A 229 14.61 -10.67 -9.01
C ASP A 229 14.94 -11.53 -10.25
N GLY A 230 16.03 -12.31 -10.20
CA GLY A 230 16.51 -13.13 -11.31
C GLY A 230 17.82 -12.65 -11.93
N GLU A 231 18.22 -13.27 -13.04
CA GLU A 231 19.46 -13.05 -13.77
C GLU A 231 19.52 -11.64 -14.35
N SER A 232 20.57 -10.90 -13.97
CA SER A 232 20.90 -9.58 -14.48
C SER A 232 22.00 -9.64 -15.54
N SER A 233 21.89 -8.78 -16.53
CA SER A 233 22.91 -8.66 -17.57
C SER A 233 24.09 -7.79 -17.13
N THR A 234 25.21 -7.83 -17.87
CA THR A 234 26.33 -6.89 -17.63
C THR A 234 25.96 -5.42 -17.85
N GLN A 235 24.86 -5.14 -18.57
CA GLN A 235 24.33 -3.80 -18.78
C GLN A 235 23.65 -3.26 -17.51
N ALA A 236 23.28 -4.14 -16.58
CA ALA A 236 22.68 -3.76 -15.30
C ALA A 236 23.64 -2.97 -14.42
N ILE A 237 24.94 -3.21 -14.56
CA ILE A 237 26.00 -2.47 -13.87
C ILE A 237 26.08 -1.03 -14.41
N ASP A 238 25.90 -0.82 -15.72
CA ASP A 238 25.91 0.53 -16.31
C ASP A 238 24.71 1.36 -15.84
N ARG A 239 23.53 0.73 -15.71
CA ARG A 239 22.32 1.38 -15.20
C ARG A 239 22.45 1.75 -13.72
N ALA A 240 23.07 0.89 -12.92
CA ALA A 240 23.32 1.18 -11.52
C ALA A 240 24.15 2.45 -11.28
N LEU A 241 25.08 2.76 -12.17
CA LEU A 241 25.83 4.02 -12.09
C LEU A 241 25.02 5.25 -12.51
N GLN A 242 24.03 5.09 -13.39
CA GLN A 242 23.15 6.19 -13.81
C GLN A 242 22.17 6.59 -12.70
N GLN A 243 21.83 5.64 -11.83
CA GLN A 243 20.81 5.77 -10.79
C GLN A 243 21.40 5.72 -9.36
N ALA A 244 22.73 5.71 -9.26
CA ALA A 244 23.45 5.49 -8.01
C ALA A 244 23.04 6.45 -6.90
N MET A 245 22.54 5.88 -5.81
CA MET A 245 22.52 6.51 -4.50
C MET A 245 23.78 6.09 -3.73
N PHE A 246 24.43 7.02 -3.04
CA PHE A 246 25.65 6.73 -2.29
C PHE A 246 25.39 6.76 -0.79
N LEU A 247 25.85 5.73 -0.07
CA LEU A 247 25.70 5.63 1.38
C LEU A 247 26.64 6.62 2.10
N PRO A 248 26.18 7.31 3.17
CA PRO A 248 27.08 8.01 4.08
C PRO A 248 27.91 6.99 4.90
N LEU A 249 29.12 7.37 5.32
CA LEU A 249 29.92 6.53 6.22
C LEU A 249 29.18 6.30 7.54
N THR A 250 28.88 5.04 7.87
CA THR A 250 28.57 4.64 9.25
C THR A 250 29.86 4.30 10.00
N GLU A 251 30.06 4.88 11.18
CA GLU A 251 31.03 4.33 12.15
C GLU A 251 30.58 2.92 12.53
N GLY A 252 31.44 1.93 12.30
CA GLY A 252 31.09 0.51 12.38
C GLY A 252 30.51 0.08 13.73
N GLY A 253 29.44 -0.73 13.66
CA GLY A 253 28.97 -1.55 14.79
C GLY A 253 30.00 -2.62 15.20
N ALA A 254 29.72 -3.33 16.29
CA ALA A 254 30.67 -4.07 17.14
C ALA A 254 31.61 -5.11 16.46
N ASN A 255 31.43 -5.44 15.17
CA ASN A 255 32.29 -6.34 14.40
C ASN A 255 32.96 -5.73 13.15
N GLY A 256 32.85 -4.41 12.91
CA GLY A 256 33.85 -3.67 12.11
C GLY A 256 33.64 -3.48 10.59
N LEU A 257 32.57 -3.97 9.96
CA LEU A 257 32.18 -3.61 8.57
C LEU A 257 30.65 -3.45 8.46
N PRO A 258 30.12 -2.39 7.81
CA PRO A 258 28.71 -2.33 7.43
C PRO A 258 28.47 -3.25 6.23
N VAL A 259 27.48 -4.14 6.31
CA VAL A 259 27.12 -5.08 5.24
C VAL A 259 25.62 -4.98 4.96
N SER A 260 25.23 -5.08 3.69
CA SER A 260 23.83 -5.18 3.27
C SER A 260 23.54 -6.59 2.76
N PRO A 261 22.38 -7.20 3.09
CA PRO A 261 21.98 -8.51 2.59
C PRO A 261 21.10 -8.43 1.33
N LEU A 262 21.36 -9.30 0.35
CA LEU A 262 20.43 -9.59 -0.76
C LEU A 262 19.58 -10.83 -0.44
N VAL A 263 18.27 -10.84 -0.74
CA VAL A 263 17.33 -11.93 -0.38
C VAL A 263 16.51 -12.41 -1.60
N ASP A 264 16.19 -13.71 -1.69
CA ASP A 264 15.26 -14.29 -2.67
C ASP A 264 13.80 -14.19 -2.19
N ILE A 265 13.03 -13.28 -2.77
CA ILE A 265 11.63 -13.04 -2.39
C ILE A 265 10.66 -14.02 -3.09
N ALA A 266 11.06 -14.63 -4.21
CA ALA A 266 10.22 -15.59 -4.93
C ALA A 266 10.05 -16.89 -4.14
N ALA A 267 11.11 -17.34 -3.44
CA ALA A 267 11.07 -18.48 -2.53
C ALA A 267 10.13 -18.24 -1.31
N GLN A 268 9.81 -16.99 -0.99
CA GLN A 268 8.95 -16.62 0.14
C GLN A 268 7.45 -16.64 -0.17
N GLN A 269 7.03 -16.78 -1.43
CA GLN A 269 5.61 -16.83 -1.78
C GLN A 269 4.95 -18.19 -1.48
N LEU A 270 3.61 -18.22 -1.42
CA LEU A 270 2.86 -19.48 -1.36
C LEU A 270 3.02 -20.28 -2.64
N SER A 271 3.32 -21.57 -2.51
CA SER A 271 3.21 -22.53 -3.59
C SER A 271 1.75 -22.95 -3.83
N ALA A 272 1.44 -23.42 -5.04
CA ALA A 272 0.10 -23.94 -5.36
C ALA A 272 -0.34 -25.09 -4.41
N ASN A 273 0.61 -25.93 -3.96
CA ASN A 273 0.31 -27.01 -3.02
C ASN A 273 -0.02 -26.49 -1.62
N GLU A 274 0.73 -25.50 -1.11
CA GLU A 274 0.41 -24.84 0.17
C GLU A 274 -0.96 -24.16 0.14
N VAL A 275 -1.36 -23.61 -1.02
CA VAL A 275 -2.70 -23.04 -1.22
C VAL A 275 -3.77 -24.12 -1.05
N THR A 276 -3.69 -25.24 -1.76
CA THR A 276 -4.64 -26.36 -1.63
C THR A 276 -4.71 -26.87 -0.19
N GLN A 277 -3.55 -27.07 0.45
CA GLN A 277 -3.49 -27.55 1.82
C GLN A 277 -4.12 -26.57 2.82
N THR A 278 -3.89 -25.27 2.64
CA THR A 278 -4.48 -24.22 3.48
C THR A 278 -6.00 -24.15 3.30
N LEU A 279 -6.51 -24.30 2.07
CA LEU A 279 -7.97 -24.38 1.80
C LEU A 279 -8.61 -25.61 2.47
N ASP A 280 -7.98 -26.77 2.35
CA ASP A 280 -8.42 -28.00 3.01
C ASP A 280 -8.45 -27.85 4.53
N PHE A 281 -7.41 -27.25 5.10
CA PHE A 281 -7.33 -27.01 6.54
C PHE A 281 -8.42 -26.02 6.99
N ALA A 282 -8.60 -24.91 6.27
CA ALA A 282 -9.63 -23.91 6.58
C ALA A 282 -11.04 -24.52 6.65
N SER A 283 -11.41 -25.35 5.67
CA SER A 283 -12.71 -26.05 5.64
C SER A 283 -12.86 -27.10 6.76
N GLN A 284 -11.77 -27.52 7.40
CA GLN A 284 -11.81 -28.44 8.55
C GLN A 284 -11.90 -27.72 9.90
N VAL A 285 -11.70 -26.40 9.96
CA VAL A 285 -11.70 -25.65 11.23
C VAL A 285 -13.09 -25.64 11.88
N SER A 286 -14.15 -25.53 11.07
CA SER A 286 -15.55 -25.59 11.51
C SER A 286 -16.26 -26.82 10.95
N ASP A 287 -17.31 -27.28 11.63
CA ASP A 287 -18.18 -28.39 11.21
C ASP A 287 -19.37 -27.93 10.36
N THR A 288 -19.48 -26.62 10.12
CA THR A 288 -20.41 -26.02 9.18
C THR A 288 -19.92 -26.18 7.74
N ASN A 289 -20.83 -26.16 6.76
CA ASN A 289 -20.51 -26.42 5.35
C ASN A 289 -21.04 -25.32 4.42
N ASP A 290 -21.21 -24.11 4.94
CA ASP A 290 -21.85 -22.97 4.28
C ASP A 290 -20.92 -21.76 4.08
N ALA A 291 -19.58 -21.96 4.12
CA ALA A 291 -18.60 -20.92 3.85
C ALA A 291 -18.04 -20.96 2.41
N ILE A 292 -17.51 -19.81 1.98
CA ILE A 292 -16.57 -19.68 0.86
C ILE A 292 -15.24 -19.18 1.42
N ILE A 293 -14.14 -19.82 1.03
CA ILE A 293 -12.78 -19.50 1.46
C ILE A 293 -11.96 -19.15 0.23
N ALA A 294 -11.33 -17.97 0.22
CA ALA A 294 -10.47 -17.52 -0.88
C ALA A 294 -9.08 -17.14 -0.35
N ILE A 295 -8.05 -17.48 -1.12
CA ILE A 295 -6.66 -17.09 -0.86
C ILE A 295 -6.18 -16.24 -2.03
N VAL A 296 -5.52 -15.12 -1.71
CA VAL A 296 -4.89 -14.22 -2.68
C VAL A 296 -3.42 -14.01 -2.33
N ASP A 297 -2.58 -13.74 -3.33
CA ASP A 297 -1.22 -13.23 -3.08
C ASP A 297 -1.27 -11.77 -2.63
N ARG A 298 -0.10 -11.18 -2.39
CA ARG A 298 0.02 -9.78 -1.97
C ARG A 298 -0.44 -8.78 -3.05
N ASN A 299 -0.44 -9.17 -4.34
CA ASN A 299 -1.03 -8.40 -5.45
C ASN A 299 -2.55 -8.54 -5.54
N GLY A 300 -3.18 -9.39 -4.72
CA GLY A 300 -4.61 -9.64 -4.75
C GLY A 300 -5.05 -10.55 -5.88
N ARG A 301 -4.10 -11.22 -6.54
CA ARG A 301 -4.36 -12.27 -7.53
C ARG A 301 -4.87 -13.50 -6.80
N ILE A 302 -5.99 -14.06 -7.27
CA ILE A 302 -6.64 -15.20 -6.62
C ILE A 302 -5.79 -16.44 -6.83
N LEU A 303 -5.33 -17.05 -5.73
CA LEU A 303 -4.48 -18.24 -5.75
C LEU A 303 -5.27 -19.53 -5.60
N GLY A 304 -6.43 -19.50 -4.96
CA GLY A 304 -7.28 -20.66 -4.73
C GLY A 304 -8.61 -20.25 -4.08
N VAL A 305 -9.67 -20.99 -4.38
CA VAL A 305 -11.01 -20.78 -3.82
C VAL A 305 -11.64 -22.12 -3.49
N ARG A 306 -12.12 -22.28 -2.25
CA ARG A 306 -12.94 -23.41 -1.79
C ARG A 306 -14.36 -22.94 -1.54
N VAL A 307 -15.33 -23.63 -2.13
CA VAL A 307 -16.77 -23.42 -1.87
C VAL A 307 -17.29 -24.67 -1.17
N GLU A 308 -17.82 -24.52 0.04
CA GLU A 308 -18.33 -25.64 0.82
C GLU A 308 -19.67 -26.17 0.28
N GLN A 309 -20.04 -27.39 0.68
CA GLN A 309 -21.09 -28.15 0.01
C GLN A 309 -22.47 -27.47 0.08
N GLU A 310 -22.86 -26.88 1.21
CA GLU A 310 -24.17 -26.22 1.31
C GLU A 310 -24.25 -24.97 0.43
N VAL A 311 -23.13 -24.27 0.20
CA VAL A 311 -23.08 -23.15 -0.75
C VAL A 311 -23.24 -23.68 -2.18
N LEU A 312 -22.54 -24.75 -2.55
CA LEU A 312 -22.71 -25.37 -3.88
C LEU A 312 -24.16 -25.82 -4.11
N ASP A 313 -24.80 -26.40 -3.10
CA ASP A 313 -26.18 -26.84 -3.17
C ASP A 313 -27.15 -25.65 -3.30
N ASN A 314 -26.91 -24.56 -2.55
CA ASN A 314 -27.71 -23.34 -2.61
C ASN A 314 -27.67 -22.68 -4.00
N PHE A 315 -26.51 -22.70 -4.68
CA PHE A 315 -26.31 -22.07 -5.99
C PHE A 315 -26.31 -23.05 -7.18
N ALA A 316 -26.71 -24.31 -7.00
CA ALA A 316 -26.65 -25.34 -8.05
C ALA A 316 -27.39 -24.97 -9.35
N GLY A 317 -28.40 -24.09 -9.27
CA GLY A 317 -29.15 -23.56 -10.42
C GLY A 317 -28.82 -22.10 -10.79
N ASP A 318 -27.87 -21.47 -10.10
CA ASP A 318 -27.52 -20.05 -10.26
C ASP A 318 -25.99 -19.85 -10.24
N PRO A 319 -25.30 -20.21 -11.34
CA PRO A 319 -23.85 -20.03 -11.42
C PRO A 319 -23.42 -18.55 -11.37
N ALA A 320 -24.30 -17.63 -11.78
CA ALA A 320 -24.02 -16.20 -11.71
C ALA A 320 -24.02 -15.70 -10.26
N GLY A 321 -25.01 -16.15 -9.46
CA GLY A 321 -25.06 -15.94 -8.03
C GLY A 321 -23.84 -16.52 -7.30
N LEU A 322 -23.36 -17.70 -7.73
CA LEU A 322 -22.15 -18.30 -7.16
C LEU A 322 -20.90 -17.44 -7.41
N VAL A 323 -20.70 -16.93 -8.63
CA VAL A 323 -19.58 -16.03 -8.96
C VAL A 323 -19.62 -14.78 -8.07
N PHE A 324 -20.80 -14.16 -7.93
CA PHE A 324 -21.00 -13.01 -7.06
C PHE A 324 -20.72 -13.30 -5.58
N ALA A 325 -21.12 -14.49 -5.09
CA ALA A 325 -20.86 -14.94 -3.73
C ALA A 325 -19.36 -15.15 -3.48
N ILE A 326 -18.64 -15.76 -4.44
CA ILE A 326 -17.19 -15.99 -4.35
C ILE A 326 -16.42 -14.67 -4.26
N ASP A 327 -16.81 -13.66 -5.04
CA ASP A 327 -16.19 -12.32 -4.97
C ASP A 327 -16.27 -11.71 -3.56
N GLY A 328 -17.24 -12.13 -2.73
CA GLY A 328 -17.33 -11.69 -1.34
C GLY A 328 -16.18 -12.20 -0.46
N ALA A 329 -15.77 -13.46 -0.64
CA ALA A 329 -14.60 -14.03 0.03
C ALA A 329 -13.30 -13.41 -0.51
N VAL A 330 -13.22 -13.19 -1.83
CA VAL A 330 -12.07 -12.52 -2.47
C VAL A 330 -11.88 -11.10 -1.93
N ALA A 331 -12.96 -10.33 -1.77
CA ALA A 331 -12.90 -8.98 -1.21
C ALA A 331 -12.31 -8.97 0.23
N LYS A 332 -12.67 -9.95 1.05
CA LYS A 332 -12.08 -10.13 2.40
C LYS A 332 -10.60 -10.49 2.33
N ALA A 333 -10.23 -11.44 1.47
CA ALA A 333 -8.84 -11.85 1.29
C ALA A 333 -7.96 -10.67 0.83
N ARG A 334 -8.44 -9.91 -0.16
CA ARG A 334 -7.78 -8.69 -0.67
C ARG A 334 -7.64 -7.61 0.39
N THR A 335 -8.66 -7.41 1.22
CA THR A 335 -8.57 -6.42 2.30
C THR A 335 -7.38 -6.71 3.21
N ALA A 336 -7.18 -7.97 3.59
CA ALA A 336 -6.04 -8.28 4.43
C ALA A 336 -4.70 -8.18 3.71
N ALA A 337 -4.62 -8.68 2.47
CA ALA A 337 -3.41 -8.66 1.65
C ALA A 337 -2.97 -7.23 1.30
N PHE A 338 -3.92 -6.35 1.00
CA PHE A 338 -3.62 -5.01 0.49
C PHE A 338 -3.25 -4.00 1.57
N PHE A 339 -3.83 -4.12 2.77
CA PHE A 339 -3.66 -3.15 3.85
C PHE A 339 -2.51 -3.49 4.79
N SER A 340 -2.19 -4.78 4.92
CA SER A 340 -1.10 -5.21 5.78
C SER A 340 0.26 -4.81 5.20
N ASN A 341 1.27 -4.77 6.05
CA ASN A 341 2.67 -4.58 5.67
C ASN A 341 3.60 -5.44 6.52
N GLY A 342 4.75 -5.80 5.98
CA GLY A 342 5.55 -6.91 6.49
C GLY A 342 6.70 -7.20 5.56
N ASP A 343 7.88 -6.72 5.92
CA ASP A 343 9.12 -7.04 5.24
C ASP A 343 10.30 -6.84 6.22
N PRO A 344 10.99 -7.93 6.63
CA PRO A 344 12.16 -7.83 7.51
C PRO A 344 13.33 -7.10 6.86
N ASN A 345 13.37 -7.05 5.52
CA ASN A 345 14.43 -6.44 4.74
C ASN A 345 14.14 -4.96 4.42
N ASN A 346 13.01 -4.41 4.86
CA ASN A 346 12.71 -2.99 4.75
C ASN A 346 13.31 -2.20 5.93
N THR A 347 14.64 -2.17 6.00
CA THR A 347 15.35 -1.58 7.13
C THR A 347 15.72 -0.11 6.90
N ASP A 348 15.63 0.69 7.97
CA ASP A 348 16.19 2.05 8.02
C ASP A 348 16.60 2.40 9.47
N ALA A 349 17.12 3.61 9.71
CA ALA A 349 17.56 4.05 11.03
C ALA A 349 16.45 4.05 12.11
N TYR A 350 15.18 3.97 11.71
CA TYR A 350 13.99 3.91 12.57
C TYR A 350 13.27 2.57 12.54
N SER A 351 13.64 1.66 11.63
CA SER A 351 13.13 0.29 11.53
C SER A 351 14.28 -0.70 11.26
N PRO A 352 15.27 -0.84 12.17
CA PRO A 352 16.45 -1.67 11.93
C PRO A 352 16.14 -3.16 11.69
N ASN A 353 14.95 -3.62 12.09
CA ASN A 353 14.52 -5.02 11.92
C ASN A 353 13.44 -5.18 10.83
N GLY A 354 13.15 -4.13 10.06
CA GLY A 354 12.05 -4.11 9.11
C GLY A 354 10.74 -3.57 9.70
N THR A 355 9.67 -3.61 8.90
CA THR A 355 8.35 -3.11 9.28
C THR A 355 7.29 -4.18 9.25
N LEU A 356 6.29 -4.00 10.10
CA LEU A 356 5.24 -4.97 10.38
C LEU A 356 3.96 -4.26 10.79
N ALA A 357 2.83 -4.61 10.17
CA ALA A 357 1.50 -4.46 10.77
C ALA A 357 0.43 -5.34 10.10
N PRO A 358 -0.24 -6.23 10.86
CA PRO A 358 -1.33 -7.06 10.36
C PRO A 358 -2.64 -6.27 10.37
N LEU A 359 -3.03 -5.69 9.23
CA LEU A 359 -4.28 -4.94 9.08
C LEU A 359 -5.37 -5.87 8.54
N THR A 360 -6.04 -6.58 9.45
CA THR A 360 -7.19 -7.43 9.11
C THR A 360 -8.38 -6.60 8.62
N SER A 361 -9.33 -7.24 7.94
CA SER A 361 -10.64 -6.65 7.60
C SER A 361 -11.37 -6.04 8.81
N ARG A 362 -11.23 -6.62 10.01
CA ARG A 362 -11.75 -6.06 11.26
C ARG A 362 -11.08 -4.73 11.61
N LEU A 363 -9.75 -4.68 11.54
CA LEU A 363 -9.03 -3.45 11.83
C LEU A 363 -9.39 -2.37 10.81
N VAL A 364 -9.41 -2.72 9.52
CA VAL A 364 -9.79 -1.79 8.44
C VAL A 364 -11.21 -1.26 8.69
N ARG A 365 -12.16 -2.08 9.15
CA ARG A 365 -13.48 -1.58 9.57
C ARG A 365 -13.41 -0.59 10.72
N PHE A 366 -12.64 -0.93 11.74
CA PHE A 366 -12.48 -0.11 12.94
C PHE A 366 -11.89 1.27 12.63
N VAL A 367 -11.03 1.37 11.60
CA VAL A 367 -10.39 2.62 11.16
C VAL A 367 -10.99 3.25 9.89
N SER A 368 -12.03 2.67 9.29
CA SER A 368 -12.76 3.26 8.16
C SER A 368 -14.05 3.92 8.61
N GLN A 369 -14.83 3.24 9.45
CA GLN A 369 -16.12 3.71 9.94
C GLN A 369 -16.94 4.34 8.80
N SER A 370 -16.94 3.70 7.63
CA SER A 370 -17.75 4.13 6.52
C SER A 370 -19.22 4.04 6.89
N THR A 371 -20.02 4.93 6.32
CA THR A 371 -21.47 4.76 6.29
C THR A 371 -21.81 3.84 5.13
N VAL A 372 -22.40 2.70 5.42
CA VAL A 372 -22.78 1.68 4.43
C VAL A 372 -24.27 1.43 4.56
N THR A 373 -25.00 1.65 3.48
CA THR A 373 -26.45 1.48 3.45
C THR A 373 -26.84 0.02 3.20
N GLU A 374 -28.02 -0.37 3.66
CA GLU A 374 -28.63 -1.66 3.32
C GLU A 374 -28.71 -1.85 1.80
N ARG A 375 -29.01 -0.77 1.05
CA ARG A 375 -29.10 -0.82 -0.41
C ARG A 375 -27.77 -1.12 -1.11
N GLU A 376 -26.65 -0.72 -0.53
CA GLU A 376 -25.33 -1.03 -1.06
C GLU A 376 -24.94 -2.49 -0.79
N VAL A 377 -25.34 -3.05 0.35
CA VAL A 377 -25.06 -4.46 0.69
C VAL A 377 -25.98 -5.43 -0.04
N GLU A 378 -27.28 -5.15 -0.11
CA GLU A 378 -28.29 -5.94 -0.83
C GLU A 378 -28.31 -5.57 -2.32
N SER A 379 -27.16 -5.73 -2.97
CA SER A 379 -27.01 -5.43 -4.38
C SER A 379 -25.93 -6.25 -5.06
N ASN A 380 -25.99 -6.33 -6.39
CA ASN A 380 -25.06 -7.10 -7.22
C ASN A 380 -24.49 -6.19 -8.33
N PRO A 381 -23.15 -6.08 -8.45
CA PRO A 381 -22.51 -5.15 -9.37
C PRO A 381 -22.58 -5.62 -10.83
N ASN A 382 -22.95 -6.88 -11.08
CA ASN A 382 -23.06 -7.46 -12.41
C ASN A 382 -24.43 -7.20 -13.07
N ILE A 383 -25.36 -6.56 -12.36
CA ILE A 383 -26.66 -6.16 -12.94
C ILE A 383 -26.49 -4.84 -13.69
N THR A 384 -26.75 -4.86 -14.99
CA THR A 384 -26.52 -3.71 -15.87
C THR A 384 -27.69 -2.71 -15.92
N ASP A 385 -28.91 -3.09 -15.57
CA ASP A 385 -30.06 -2.16 -15.60
C ASP A 385 -29.93 -1.08 -14.52
N PRO A 386 -29.73 0.21 -14.89
CA PRO A 386 -29.59 1.31 -13.93
C PRO A 386 -30.87 1.56 -13.12
N ASN A 387 -32.03 1.10 -13.58
CA ASN A 387 -33.29 1.22 -12.86
C ASN A 387 -33.61 0.01 -11.98
N SER A 388 -32.72 -0.99 -11.93
CA SER A 388 -32.86 -2.15 -11.07
C SER A 388 -32.74 -1.77 -9.59
N THR A 389 -33.57 -2.42 -8.77
CA THR A 389 -33.49 -2.37 -7.31
C THR A 389 -32.45 -3.33 -6.74
N VAL A 390 -31.77 -4.10 -7.60
CA VAL A 390 -30.73 -5.09 -7.23
C VAL A 390 -29.36 -4.68 -7.76
N ARG A 391 -29.26 -3.79 -8.76
CA ARG A 391 -27.96 -3.24 -9.21
C ARG A 391 -27.29 -2.47 -8.07
N GLY A 392 -25.98 -2.63 -7.89
CA GLY A 392 -25.21 -1.82 -6.94
C GLY A 392 -23.89 -2.49 -6.55
N PRO A 393 -23.14 -1.92 -5.59
CA PRO A 393 -21.79 -2.38 -5.29
C PRO A 393 -21.70 -3.78 -4.67
N GLY A 394 -22.73 -4.22 -3.97
CA GLY A 394 -22.73 -5.47 -3.20
C GLY A 394 -21.64 -5.50 -2.13
N PHE A 395 -21.44 -4.43 -1.37
CA PHE A 395 -20.32 -4.38 -0.42
C PHE A 395 -20.37 -5.51 0.62
N VAL A 396 -19.19 -6.04 0.99
CA VAL A 396 -19.02 -6.96 2.13
C VAL A 396 -18.64 -6.14 3.34
N ALA A 397 -19.61 -5.44 3.91
CA ALA A 397 -19.42 -4.49 4.99
C ALA A 397 -20.62 -4.49 5.95
N PRO A 398 -20.43 -4.09 7.22
CA PRO A 398 -21.54 -3.95 8.15
C PRO A 398 -22.42 -2.75 7.73
N ILE A 399 -23.72 -2.99 7.60
CA ILE A 399 -24.71 -1.93 7.37
C ILE A 399 -24.65 -0.95 8.54
N GLY A 400 -24.86 0.34 8.32
CA GLY A 400 -24.98 1.31 9.39
C GLY A 400 -24.34 2.65 9.12
N LEU A 401 -24.62 3.60 10.02
CA LEU A 401 -23.92 4.87 10.05
C LEU A 401 -22.55 4.69 10.71
N GLY A 402 -21.54 5.26 10.08
CA GLY A 402 -20.20 5.40 10.66
C GLY A 402 -19.85 6.86 10.97
N ALA A 403 -18.63 7.26 10.61
CA ALA A 403 -18.02 8.58 10.82
C ALA A 403 -17.83 8.96 12.30
N HIS A 404 -17.60 7.97 13.17
CA HIS A 404 -17.22 8.17 14.57
C HIS A 404 -15.96 7.37 14.91
N PHE A 405 -15.01 8.00 15.62
CA PHE A 405 -13.86 7.31 16.18
C PHE A 405 -13.61 7.72 17.64
N PRO A 406 -13.75 6.81 18.62
CA PRO A 406 -14.09 5.39 18.47
C PRO A 406 -15.50 5.12 17.93
N PRO A 407 -15.76 3.92 17.36
CA PRO A 407 -17.07 3.53 16.85
C PRO A 407 -18.18 3.67 17.89
N GLU A 408 -19.40 4.00 17.44
CA GLU A 408 -20.60 4.12 18.28
C GLU A 408 -20.53 5.14 19.43
N VAL A 409 -19.50 5.99 19.47
CA VAL A 409 -19.39 7.08 20.44
C VAL A 409 -19.86 8.39 19.82
N ALA A 410 -21.01 8.88 20.29
CA ALA A 410 -21.62 10.13 19.83
C ALA A 410 -20.69 11.34 19.94
N ASN A 411 -20.75 12.25 18.96
CA ASN A 411 -19.99 13.49 18.91
C ASN A 411 -18.46 13.29 18.96
N THR A 412 -17.96 12.28 18.26
CA THR A 412 -16.53 12.05 18.06
C THR A 412 -16.14 12.37 16.62
N PRO A 413 -14.88 12.78 16.35
CA PRO A 413 -14.43 13.07 14.99
C PRO A 413 -14.52 11.82 14.10
N PRO A 414 -14.57 12.00 12.77
CA PRO A 414 -14.49 10.90 11.83
C PRO A 414 -13.10 10.28 11.84
N VAL A 415 -13.02 9.02 11.39
CA VAL A 415 -11.78 8.27 11.28
C VAL A 415 -11.12 8.44 9.91
N ASP A 416 -10.00 7.77 9.74
CA ASP A 416 -9.08 7.93 8.62
C ASP A 416 -9.69 7.47 7.28
N LEU A 417 -10.12 6.21 7.17
CA LEU A 417 -10.42 5.54 5.89
C LEU A 417 -11.91 5.53 5.49
N PHE A 418 -12.62 6.64 5.69
CA PHE A 418 -14.05 6.72 5.31
C PHE A 418 -14.27 6.43 3.81
N GLY A 419 -15.20 5.52 3.50
CA GLY A 419 -15.54 5.13 2.12
C GLY A 419 -14.54 4.17 1.47
N ILE A 420 -13.69 3.49 2.24
CA ILE A 420 -12.65 2.60 1.70
C ILE A 420 -13.19 1.46 0.82
N GLU A 421 -14.42 1.02 1.06
CA GLU A 421 -15.13 -0.03 0.31
C GLU A 421 -15.29 0.31 -1.18
N HIS A 422 -15.24 1.60 -1.53
CA HIS A 422 -15.38 2.09 -2.90
C HIS A 422 -14.11 1.92 -3.74
N THR A 423 -12.98 1.62 -3.11
CA THR A 423 -11.66 1.55 -3.75
C THR A 423 -11.31 0.13 -4.19
N ASN A 424 -10.25 0.00 -5.01
CA ASN A 424 -9.69 -1.24 -5.53
C ASN A 424 -10.73 -2.07 -6.31
N ARG A 425 -11.61 -1.36 -7.02
CA ARG A 425 -12.64 -1.88 -7.92
C ARG A 425 -12.29 -1.65 -9.39
N ASP A 426 -11.07 -1.17 -9.65
CA ASP A 426 -10.51 -0.94 -10.98
C ASP A 426 -10.26 -2.26 -11.72
N SER A 427 -10.31 -2.21 -13.04
CA SER A 427 -10.22 -3.36 -13.94
C SER A 427 -9.52 -2.94 -15.23
N ILE A 428 -8.92 -3.89 -15.94
CA ILE A 428 -8.43 -3.66 -17.31
C ILE A 428 -9.61 -3.49 -18.28
N PHE A 429 -10.80 -3.98 -17.91
CA PHE A 429 -12.05 -3.79 -18.63
C PHE A 429 -12.85 -2.67 -17.99
N HIS A 430 -12.97 -1.56 -18.71
CA HIS A 430 -13.50 -0.32 -18.21
C HIS A 430 -14.89 -0.04 -18.80
N PRO A 431 -15.85 0.46 -17.98
CA PRO A 431 -17.15 0.87 -18.47
C PRO A 431 -17.05 2.01 -19.49
N GLY A 432 -17.91 1.98 -20.51
CA GLY A 432 -17.98 2.99 -21.56
C GLY A 432 -18.64 4.31 -21.13
N ASP A 433 -19.30 4.96 -22.09
CA ASP A 433 -19.97 6.25 -21.91
C ASP A 433 -21.17 6.16 -20.96
N ASP A 434 -21.81 4.99 -20.88
CA ASP A 434 -22.94 4.77 -19.97
C ASP A 434 -22.53 4.58 -18.49
N GLY A 435 -21.24 4.36 -18.22
CA GLY A 435 -20.70 4.14 -16.87
C GLY A 435 -21.11 2.79 -16.25
N ILE A 436 -21.52 1.81 -17.06
CA ILE A 436 -22.02 0.51 -16.64
C ILE A 436 -21.19 -0.58 -17.30
N LYS A 437 -20.41 -1.29 -16.48
CA LYS A 437 -19.65 -2.46 -16.91
C LYS A 437 -20.59 -3.62 -17.27
N GLY A 438 -20.23 -4.39 -18.29
CA GLY A 438 -21.00 -5.48 -18.88
C GLY A 438 -21.95 -5.04 -19.99
N THR A 439 -21.76 -3.86 -20.57
CA THR A 439 -22.55 -3.39 -21.71
C THR A 439 -21.71 -3.26 -22.98
N ALA A 440 -22.33 -2.88 -24.10
CA ALA A 440 -21.72 -2.96 -25.41
C ALA A 440 -20.67 -1.86 -25.70
N ASP A 441 -20.58 -0.82 -24.87
CA ASP A 441 -19.62 0.28 -25.02
C ASP A 441 -18.38 0.14 -24.12
N ASP A 442 -18.29 -0.95 -23.34
CA ASP A 442 -17.11 -1.32 -22.58
C ASP A 442 -15.86 -1.44 -23.47
N PHE A 443 -14.71 -1.14 -22.89
CA PHE A 443 -13.44 -1.15 -23.59
C PHE A 443 -12.29 -1.63 -22.71
N THR A 444 -11.23 -2.10 -23.37
CA THR A 444 -10.02 -2.56 -22.69
C THR A 444 -9.01 -1.41 -22.60
N LEU A 445 -8.42 -1.22 -21.43
CA LEU A 445 -7.36 -0.25 -21.21
C LEU A 445 -6.03 -0.72 -21.81
N ARG A 446 -5.07 0.19 -22.05
CA ARG A 446 -3.69 -0.17 -22.46
C ARG A 446 -2.95 -1.01 -21.39
N GLY A 447 -3.35 -0.82 -20.14
CA GLY A 447 -2.86 -1.47 -18.93
C GLY A 447 -3.69 -0.97 -17.74
N ARG A 448 -3.34 -1.38 -16.52
CA ARG A 448 -4.02 -0.86 -15.31
C ARG A 448 -3.96 0.67 -15.30
N PHE A 449 -5.09 1.33 -14.98
CA PHE A 449 -5.26 2.79 -15.05
C PHE A 449 -5.01 3.44 -16.42
N ASN A 450 -5.01 2.67 -17.51
CA ASN A 450 -4.68 3.13 -18.86
C ASN A 450 -3.25 3.69 -19.00
N ILE A 451 -2.33 3.21 -18.16
CA ILE A 451 -0.91 3.53 -18.25
C ILE A 451 -0.37 3.09 -19.61
N ASP A 452 0.48 3.93 -20.23
CA ASP A 452 1.20 3.55 -21.43
C ASP A 452 2.30 2.54 -21.09
N PRO A 453 2.27 1.31 -21.65
CA PRO A 453 3.28 0.29 -21.40
C PRO A 453 4.72 0.74 -21.73
N THR A 454 4.92 1.76 -22.58
CA THR A 454 6.28 2.26 -22.87
C THR A 454 6.96 2.93 -21.68
N PHE A 455 6.19 3.35 -20.67
CA PHE A 455 6.71 3.96 -19.45
C PHE A 455 6.75 2.99 -18.27
N VAL A 456 6.36 1.73 -18.44
CA VAL A 456 6.42 0.68 -17.42
C VAL A 456 7.75 -0.07 -17.53
N PRO A 457 8.66 0.00 -16.54
CA PRO A 457 9.89 -0.81 -16.55
C PRO A 457 9.56 -2.31 -16.53
N ALA A 458 10.46 -3.18 -16.98
CA ALA A 458 10.20 -4.60 -17.27
C ALA A 458 9.39 -5.36 -16.19
N GLY A 459 9.92 -6.00 -15.15
CA GLY A 459 9.14 -6.59 -14.04
C GLY A 459 8.16 -5.68 -13.26
N GLN A 460 7.84 -4.45 -13.68
CA GLN A 460 6.92 -3.52 -12.99
C GLN A 460 5.44 -3.66 -13.41
N THR A 461 5.12 -4.81 -14.00
CA THR A 461 3.80 -5.42 -14.16
C THR A 461 2.71 -5.09 -13.13
N LEU A 462 1.86 -4.06 -13.26
CA LEU A 462 0.72 -3.90 -12.35
C LEU A 462 -0.42 -4.88 -12.66
N PHE A 463 -0.75 -5.73 -11.68
CA PHE A 463 -1.95 -6.56 -11.70
C PHE A 463 -3.19 -5.73 -11.32
N ALA A 464 -4.26 -5.81 -12.11
CA ALA A 464 -5.55 -5.21 -11.76
C ALA A 464 -6.35 -6.16 -10.85
N PRO A 465 -7.06 -5.66 -9.82
CA PRO A 465 -7.83 -6.48 -8.89
C PRO A 465 -9.15 -6.96 -9.51
N GLU A 466 -9.04 -7.75 -10.58
CA GLU A 466 -10.17 -8.28 -11.34
C GLU A 466 -11.15 -9.06 -10.46
N SER A 467 -12.42 -9.10 -10.85
CA SER A 467 -13.39 -9.99 -10.19
C SER A 467 -12.96 -11.47 -10.33
N TYR A 468 -13.52 -12.33 -9.47
CA TYR A 468 -13.35 -13.77 -9.59
C TYR A 468 -13.78 -14.27 -10.98
N GLY A 469 -14.95 -13.84 -11.46
CA GLY A 469 -15.47 -14.26 -12.76
C GLY A 469 -14.55 -13.89 -13.92
N THR A 470 -13.99 -12.68 -13.90
CA THR A 470 -13.03 -12.22 -14.92
C THR A 470 -11.72 -13.00 -14.83
N GLN A 471 -11.12 -13.11 -13.64
CA GLN A 471 -9.83 -13.81 -13.50
C GLN A 471 -9.96 -15.29 -13.87
N ALA A 472 -11.03 -15.95 -13.43
CA ALA A 472 -11.28 -17.35 -13.68
C ALA A 472 -11.75 -17.64 -15.12
N GLY A 473 -12.11 -16.63 -15.91
CA GLY A 473 -12.60 -16.81 -17.28
C GLY A 473 -14.02 -17.41 -17.34
N ILE A 474 -14.86 -17.12 -16.35
CA ILE A 474 -16.22 -17.67 -16.26
C ILE A 474 -17.16 -16.87 -17.16
N THR A 475 -17.96 -17.58 -17.97
CA THR A 475 -19.02 -16.99 -18.82
C THR A 475 -20.42 -17.32 -18.32
N ALA A 476 -20.55 -18.20 -17.33
CA ALA A 476 -21.86 -18.59 -16.81
C ALA A 476 -22.50 -17.43 -16.03
N GLY A 477 -23.45 -16.73 -16.67
CA GLY A 477 -24.09 -15.54 -16.10
C GLY A 477 -23.63 -14.21 -16.68
N ALA A 478 -22.69 -14.22 -17.62
CA ALA A 478 -22.16 -13.05 -18.32
C ALA A 478 -22.09 -13.32 -19.84
N THR A 479 -21.99 -12.28 -20.66
CA THR A 479 -21.77 -12.45 -22.10
C THR A 479 -20.30 -12.67 -22.43
N ASP A 480 -19.41 -12.06 -21.66
CA ASP A 480 -17.96 -12.20 -21.72
C ASP A 480 -17.38 -12.21 -20.29
N PRO A 481 -16.26 -12.90 -20.01
CA PRO A 481 -15.61 -12.81 -18.70
C PRO A 481 -15.21 -11.38 -18.31
N SER A 482 -15.05 -10.47 -19.27
CA SER A 482 -14.82 -9.05 -18.99
C SER A 482 -15.95 -8.39 -18.22
N ASP A 483 -17.20 -8.88 -18.32
CA ASP A 483 -18.39 -8.21 -17.80
C ASP A 483 -18.46 -8.20 -16.26
N TRP A 484 -17.73 -9.11 -15.60
CA TRP A 484 -17.80 -9.26 -14.15
C TRP A 484 -17.11 -8.10 -13.42
N GLN A 485 -17.76 -7.57 -12.39
CA GLN A 485 -17.28 -6.43 -11.63
C GLN A 485 -16.86 -6.81 -10.20
N SER A 486 -15.64 -6.40 -9.83
CA SER A 486 -15.07 -6.62 -8.49
C SER A 486 -15.88 -5.89 -7.40
N ARG A 487 -16.04 -6.57 -6.26
CA ARG A 487 -16.65 -6.03 -5.02
C ARG A 487 -15.66 -5.17 -4.21
N GLY A 488 -14.39 -5.11 -4.60
CA GLY A 488 -13.38 -4.23 -3.99
C GLY A 488 -12.94 -4.68 -2.60
N ILE A 489 -12.99 -3.75 -1.64
CA ILE A 489 -12.57 -3.96 -0.25
C ILE A 489 -13.76 -4.34 0.63
N ALA A 490 -13.54 -5.30 1.53
CA ALA A 490 -14.50 -5.78 2.50
C ALA A 490 -14.12 -5.31 3.92
N THR A 491 -15.07 -4.69 4.63
CA THR A 491 -14.90 -4.27 6.03
C THR A 491 -15.74 -5.10 7.00
N LEU A 492 -16.25 -6.26 6.56
CA LEU A 492 -16.78 -7.26 7.49
C LEU A 492 -15.64 -8.22 7.90
N PRO A 493 -15.45 -8.52 9.21
CA PRO A 493 -14.39 -9.42 9.66
C PRO A 493 -14.41 -10.80 8.98
N GLY A 494 -13.23 -11.39 8.78
CA GLY A 494 -13.04 -12.67 8.08
C GLY A 494 -11.92 -12.65 7.04
N GLY A 495 -11.37 -11.47 6.74
CA GLY A 495 -10.10 -11.28 6.03
C GLY A 495 -8.91 -11.18 6.99
N VAL A 496 -7.92 -12.06 6.86
CA VAL A 496 -6.71 -12.16 7.70
C VAL A 496 -5.46 -12.27 6.79
N PRO A 497 -4.36 -11.56 7.11
CA PRO A 497 -3.16 -11.58 6.27
C PRO A 497 -2.37 -12.88 6.47
N LEU A 498 -1.67 -13.31 5.43
CA LEU A 498 -0.78 -14.47 5.46
C LEU A 498 0.65 -13.97 5.60
N TYR A 499 1.25 -14.25 6.75
CA TYR A 499 2.64 -13.95 7.06
C TYR A 499 3.44 -15.23 7.14
N ARG A 500 4.67 -15.16 6.63
CA ARG A 500 5.65 -16.23 6.69
C ARG A 500 6.77 -15.81 7.63
N ASP A 501 7.12 -16.72 8.52
CA ASP A 501 8.40 -16.73 9.22
C ASP A 501 9.49 -17.04 8.20
N SER A 502 10.24 -16.02 7.80
CA SER A 502 11.24 -16.10 6.74
C SER A 502 12.67 -16.15 7.28
N ASN A 503 12.87 -15.78 8.54
CA ASN A 503 14.16 -15.75 9.22
C ASN A 503 14.33 -16.86 10.28
N GLY A 504 13.33 -17.74 10.44
CA GLY A 504 13.37 -18.90 11.33
C GLY A 504 13.24 -18.59 12.82
N ASP A 505 12.87 -17.35 13.20
CA ASP A 505 12.77 -16.93 14.60
C ASP A 505 11.47 -17.35 15.29
N GLY A 506 10.52 -17.91 14.52
CA GLY A 506 9.23 -18.37 14.99
C GLY A 506 8.13 -17.30 14.98
N ILE A 507 8.39 -16.10 14.48
CA ILE A 507 7.41 -15.02 14.29
C ILE A 507 7.24 -14.82 12.79
N GLY A 508 6.03 -14.50 12.33
CA GLY A 508 5.82 -14.14 10.92
C GLY A 508 6.01 -12.65 10.68
N GLU A 509 6.93 -12.30 9.79
CA GLU A 509 7.38 -10.94 9.52
C GLU A 509 7.29 -10.58 8.03
N THR A 510 7.28 -11.58 7.15
CA THR A 510 7.12 -11.37 5.70
C THR A 510 5.66 -11.54 5.29
N LEU A 511 5.04 -10.47 4.79
CA LEU A 511 3.68 -10.52 4.25
C LEU A 511 3.68 -11.10 2.83
N ILE A 512 2.93 -12.18 2.62
CA ILE A 512 2.92 -12.95 1.36
C ILE A 512 1.53 -13.10 0.73
N GLY A 513 0.47 -12.65 1.41
CA GLY A 513 -0.88 -12.66 0.85
C GLY A 513 -1.98 -12.45 1.89
N GLY A 514 -3.17 -12.94 1.58
CA GLY A 514 -4.33 -12.87 2.47
C GLY A 514 -5.32 -13.99 2.24
N ILE A 515 -6.04 -14.36 3.30
CA ILE A 515 -7.15 -15.29 3.27
C ILE A 515 -8.45 -14.59 3.67
N GLY A 516 -9.54 -14.93 2.99
CA GLY A 516 -10.88 -14.41 3.24
C GLY A 516 -11.88 -15.54 3.40
N VAL A 517 -12.63 -15.52 4.50
CA VAL A 517 -13.73 -16.46 4.77
C VAL A 517 -15.03 -15.68 4.78
N PHE A 518 -16.02 -16.13 4.01
CA PHE A 518 -17.30 -15.47 3.86
C PHE A 518 -18.47 -16.46 3.94
N PHE A 519 -19.50 -16.12 4.71
CA PHE A 519 -20.77 -16.86 4.74
C PHE A 519 -21.82 -16.15 3.87
N PRO A 520 -21.95 -16.51 2.59
CA PRO A 520 -22.78 -15.78 1.62
C PRO A 520 -24.28 -15.89 1.87
N GLY A 521 -24.74 -16.89 2.63
CA GLY A 521 -26.16 -17.22 2.70
C GLY A 521 -26.74 -17.64 1.34
N PRO A 522 -28.07 -17.64 1.20
CA PRO A 522 -28.74 -18.10 -0.02
C PRO A 522 -28.71 -17.10 -1.19
N ASP A 523 -28.33 -15.84 -0.95
CA ASP A 523 -28.37 -14.75 -1.93
C ASP A 523 -26.99 -14.14 -2.25
N GLY A 524 -25.94 -14.51 -1.50
CA GLY A 524 -24.58 -13.99 -1.70
C GLY A 524 -24.31 -12.66 -0.99
N PHE A 525 -25.31 -12.11 -0.29
CA PHE A 525 -25.22 -10.82 0.38
C PHE A 525 -24.59 -10.94 1.77
N ALA A 526 -23.90 -9.90 2.19
CA ALA A 526 -23.28 -9.86 3.52
C ALA A 526 -24.31 -9.69 4.65
N THR A 527 -25.59 -9.48 4.33
CA THR A 527 -26.69 -9.43 5.30
C THR A 527 -26.82 -10.74 6.08
N HIS A 528 -26.58 -11.89 5.42
CA HIS A 528 -26.60 -13.20 6.06
C HIS A 528 -25.52 -13.30 7.15
N GLU A 529 -24.26 -13.06 6.79
CA GLU A 529 -23.13 -13.22 7.71
C GLU A 529 -23.22 -12.27 8.91
N GLN A 530 -23.61 -11.01 8.68
CA GLN A 530 -23.75 -10.02 9.76
C GLN A 530 -25.04 -10.20 10.58
N GLY A 531 -25.86 -11.22 10.26
CA GLY A 531 -27.13 -11.50 10.93
C GLY A 531 -28.09 -10.32 10.88
N PHE A 532 -28.13 -9.61 9.75
CA PHE A 532 -28.92 -8.39 9.60
C PHE A 532 -30.42 -8.68 9.70
N ILE A 533 -31.13 -7.85 10.47
CA ILE A 533 -32.59 -7.87 10.59
C ILE A 533 -33.09 -6.43 10.38
N PRO A 534 -33.87 -6.15 9.33
CA PRO A 534 -34.39 -4.82 9.07
C PRO A 534 -35.25 -4.28 10.23
N GLY A 535 -35.11 -2.99 10.54
CA GLY A 535 -36.00 -2.24 11.43
C GLY A 535 -35.79 -2.45 12.93
N ILE A 536 -34.88 -3.34 13.35
CA ILE A 536 -34.61 -3.55 14.79
C ILE A 536 -33.51 -2.62 15.33
N GLY A 537 -32.80 -1.89 14.46
CA GLY A 537 -31.77 -0.94 14.85
C GLY A 537 -30.54 -1.62 15.46
N GLN A 538 -30.07 -2.70 14.83
CA GLN A 538 -28.80 -3.32 15.21
C GLN A 538 -27.66 -2.30 15.20
N THR A 539 -26.76 -2.40 16.16
CA THR A 539 -25.57 -1.56 16.21
C THR A 539 -24.47 -2.16 15.32
N GLU A 540 -23.45 -1.37 15.01
CA GLU A 540 -22.28 -1.87 14.28
C GLU A 540 -21.59 -2.99 15.06
N THR A 541 -21.37 -2.80 16.37
CA THR A 541 -20.78 -3.80 17.26
C THR A 541 -21.55 -5.12 17.24
N GLN A 542 -22.88 -5.08 17.09
CA GLN A 542 -23.67 -6.31 16.98
C GLN A 542 -23.44 -7.03 15.64
N ARG A 543 -23.29 -6.28 14.55
CA ARG A 543 -23.06 -6.83 13.21
C ARG A 543 -21.64 -7.35 13.02
N THR A 544 -20.63 -6.61 13.45
CA THR A 544 -19.20 -7.01 13.36
C THR A 544 -18.83 -8.13 14.33
N ASN A 545 -19.74 -8.51 15.23
CA ASN A 545 -19.59 -9.61 16.17
C ASN A 545 -20.75 -10.62 16.11
N ALA A 546 -21.48 -10.65 14.99
CA ALA A 546 -22.45 -11.70 14.74
C ALA A 546 -21.77 -13.08 14.69
N SER A 547 -22.51 -14.16 14.99
CA SER A 547 -21.93 -15.50 15.10
C SER A 547 -21.17 -15.94 13.85
N ARG A 548 -21.73 -15.71 12.64
CA ARG A 548 -21.05 -16.06 11.38
C ARG A 548 -19.84 -15.17 11.08
N VAL A 549 -19.85 -13.90 11.51
CA VAL A 549 -18.68 -13.02 11.41
C VAL A 549 -17.53 -13.49 12.29
N LEU A 550 -17.82 -13.88 13.54
CA LEU A 550 -16.80 -14.40 14.46
C LEU A 550 -16.27 -15.76 14.03
N GLU A 551 -17.13 -16.59 13.46
CA GLU A 551 -16.74 -17.87 12.88
C GLU A 551 -15.84 -17.68 11.66
N ALA A 552 -16.19 -16.78 10.76
CA ALA A 552 -15.34 -16.44 9.60
C ALA A 552 -13.96 -15.95 10.03
N GLU A 553 -13.92 -15.03 10.99
CA GLU A 553 -12.66 -14.54 11.55
C GLU A 553 -11.84 -15.66 12.20
N PHE A 554 -12.47 -16.56 12.97
CA PHE A 554 -11.77 -17.66 13.61
C PHE A 554 -11.19 -18.65 12.57
N ILE A 555 -11.97 -19.05 11.56
CA ILE A 555 -11.49 -19.92 10.48
C ILE A 555 -10.30 -19.28 9.77
N ALA A 556 -10.40 -18.00 9.41
CA ALA A 556 -9.35 -17.26 8.74
C ALA A 556 -8.06 -17.17 9.57
N VAL A 557 -8.17 -16.87 10.88
CA VAL A 557 -7.01 -16.81 11.79
C VAL A 557 -6.31 -18.16 11.91
N MET A 558 -7.08 -19.25 12.06
CA MET A 558 -6.49 -20.59 12.19
C MET A 558 -5.83 -21.05 10.89
N ALA A 559 -6.44 -20.78 9.74
CA ALA A 559 -5.91 -21.10 8.42
C ALA A 559 -4.72 -20.22 8.00
N ALA A 560 -4.59 -19.02 8.58
CA ALA A 560 -3.40 -18.19 8.44
C ALA A 560 -2.21 -18.68 9.30
N GLY A 561 -2.28 -19.90 9.84
CA GLY A 561 -1.25 -20.47 10.71
C GLY A 561 -1.37 -20.08 12.18
N GLY A 562 -2.42 -19.36 12.57
CA GLY A 562 -2.58 -18.85 13.94
C GLY A 562 -1.50 -17.84 14.31
N SER A 563 -1.13 -17.74 15.58
CA SER A 563 -0.05 -16.84 16.03
C SER A 563 0.68 -17.42 17.24
N ASN A 564 2.01 -17.55 17.12
CA ASN A 564 2.89 -17.98 18.21
C ASN A 564 2.89 -16.97 19.35
N LEU A 565 2.97 -15.68 19.03
CA LEU A 565 2.92 -14.58 19.99
C LEU A 565 1.58 -14.57 20.75
N ALA A 566 0.46 -14.64 20.04
CA ALA A 566 -0.86 -14.70 20.67
C ALA A 566 -1.02 -15.95 21.54
N ASN A 567 -0.48 -17.09 21.11
CA ASN A 567 -0.60 -18.36 21.84
C ASN A 567 0.15 -18.36 23.19
N ASN A 568 1.22 -17.57 23.31
CA ASN A 568 1.93 -17.36 24.57
C ASN A 568 1.11 -16.53 25.57
N GLU A 569 0.27 -15.60 25.10
CA GLU A 569 -0.63 -14.82 25.96
C GLU A 569 -1.95 -15.55 26.25
N VAL A 570 -2.51 -16.17 25.20
CA VAL A 570 -3.82 -16.80 25.17
C VAL A 570 -3.67 -18.14 24.45
N GLY A 571 -3.42 -19.21 25.21
CA GLY A 571 -3.27 -20.54 24.62
C GLY A 571 -4.46 -20.95 23.75
N GLY A 572 -4.16 -21.67 22.66
CA GLY A 572 -5.13 -22.15 21.67
C GLY A 572 -5.18 -21.35 20.37
N PHE A 573 -4.30 -20.37 20.18
CA PHE A 573 -4.22 -19.54 18.97
C PHE A 573 -3.13 -19.98 17.98
N LYS A 574 -2.34 -21.01 18.29
CA LYS A 574 -1.44 -21.66 17.33
C LYS A 574 -1.92 -23.10 17.07
N PRO A 575 -2.38 -23.44 15.85
CA PRO A 575 -2.72 -24.82 15.49
C PRO A 575 -1.49 -25.73 15.54
N THR A 576 -1.59 -26.89 16.19
CA THR A 576 -0.46 -27.84 16.30
C THR A 576 -0.15 -28.60 15.01
N ASN A 577 -1.13 -28.70 14.10
CA ASN A 577 -1.06 -29.53 12.89
C ASN A 577 -1.34 -28.71 11.63
N HIS A 578 -0.95 -27.42 11.60
CA HIS A 578 -1.11 -26.61 10.40
C HIS A 578 -0.28 -27.21 9.25
N PRO A 579 -0.83 -27.36 8.04
CA PRO A 579 -0.10 -27.99 6.93
C PRO A 579 1.08 -27.15 6.42
N VAL A 580 1.07 -25.84 6.70
CA VAL A 580 2.16 -24.91 6.38
C VAL A 580 2.71 -24.35 7.70
N PRO A 581 3.74 -24.97 8.31
CA PRO A 581 4.19 -24.61 9.66
C PRO A 581 4.83 -23.22 9.75
N THR A 582 5.33 -22.69 8.63
CA THR A 582 5.97 -21.38 8.53
C THR A 582 4.98 -20.22 8.52
N LEU A 583 3.67 -20.49 8.41
CA LEU A 583 2.66 -19.44 8.53
C LEU A 583 2.46 -19.06 10.00
N ASP A 584 2.55 -17.77 10.28
CA ASP A 584 2.34 -17.20 11.60
C ASP A 584 1.83 -15.76 11.49
N VAL A 585 0.61 -15.49 11.95
CA VAL A 585 0.09 -14.13 12.02
C VAL A 585 0.80 -13.40 13.15
N PRO A 586 1.52 -12.30 12.87
CA PRO A 586 2.12 -11.51 13.92
C PRO A 586 1.03 -10.92 14.82
N PHE A 587 1.36 -10.74 16.09
CA PHE A 587 0.46 -10.15 17.05
C PHE A 587 1.16 -9.01 17.79
N GLY A 588 0.47 -7.88 17.92
CA GLY A 588 1.02 -6.69 18.53
C GLY A 588 -0.04 -5.67 18.86
N ARG A 589 0.36 -4.66 19.62
CA ARG A 589 -0.50 -3.53 19.96
C ARG A 589 -0.39 -2.47 18.86
N LEU A 590 -1.48 -2.26 18.12
CA LEU A 590 -1.64 -1.11 17.23
C LEU A 590 -2.53 -0.06 17.91
N ASP A 591 -2.09 1.20 17.88
CA ASP A 591 -2.85 2.34 18.40
C ASP A 591 -2.97 3.43 17.32
N LEU A 592 -4.17 4.00 17.17
CA LEU A 592 -4.41 5.19 16.36
C LEU A 592 -4.93 6.32 17.25
N VAL A 593 -4.22 7.45 17.28
CA VAL A 593 -4.58 8.62 18.13
C VAL A 593 -4.80 8.23 19.60
N GLY A 594 -4.02 7.26 20.09
CA GLY A 594 -4.09 6.75 21.47
C GLY A 594 -5.25 5.78 21.75
N ILE A 595 -6.00 5.36 20.73
CA ILE A 595 -7.02 4.32 20.81
C ILE A 595 -6.42 3.01 20.30
N GLN A 596 -6.45 1.97 21.13
CA GLN A 596 -6.02 0.63 20.72
C GLN A 596 -6.99 0.04 19.71
N LEU A 597 -6.45 -0.51 18.62
CA LEU A 597 -7.23 -1.00 17.49
C LEU A 597 -7.68 -2.46 17.68
N GLN A 598 -8.80 -2.81 17.04
CA GLN A 598 -9.30 -4.17 16.99
C GLN A 598 -8.65 -4.93 15.83
N VAL A 599 -7.53 -5.62 16.10
CA VAL A 599 -6.83 -6.45 15.10
C VAL A 599 -7.58 -7.76 14.89
N ILE A 600 -7.78 -8.53 15.97
CA ILE A 600 -8.48 -9.82 15.96
C ILE A 600 -9.45 -9.86 17.13
N GLY A 601 -10.67 -10.26 16.83
CA GLY A 601 -11.74 -10.49 17.81
C GLY A 601 -12.51 -9.24 18.23
N PRO A 602 -13.56 -9.40 19.05
CA PRO A 602 -14.60 -8.38 19.24
C PRO A 602 -14.17 -7.06 19.89
N VAL A 603 -13.01 -7.05 20.53
CA VAL A 603 -12.46 -5.90 21.26
C VAL A 603 -10.94 -5.86 21.08
N ALA A 604 -10.33 -4.72 21.38
CA ALA A 604 -8.90 -4.54 21.18
C ALA A 604 -8.02 -5.39 22.14
N GLY A 605 -6.81 -5.71 21.69
CA GLY A 605 -5.77 -6.39 22.45
C GLY A 605 -6.08 -7.85 22.81
N THR A 606 -5.35 -8.39 23.79
CA THR A 606 -5.45 -9.78 24.27
C THR A 606 -6.87 -10.20 24.67
N LYS A 607 -7.71 -9.24 25.08
CA LYS A 607 -9.12 -9.51 25.42
C LYS A 607 -9.95 -9.90 24.18
N GLY A 608 -9.65 -9.34 23.01
CA GLY A 608 -10.29 -9.73 21.74
C GLY A 608 -10.02 -11.18 21.40
N LEU A 609 -8.76 -11.58 21.51
CA LEU A 609 -8.33 -12.97 21.36
C LEU A 609 -9.08 -13.90 22.33
N LEU A 610 -9.09 -13.57 23.64
CA LEU A 610 -9.80 -14.38 24.63
C LEU A 610 -11.27 -14.57 24.25
N GLN A 611 -11.95 -13.51 23.83
CA GLN A 611 -13.37 -13.58 23.45
C GLN A 611 -13.60 -14.39 22.17
N LEU A 612 -12.74 -14.25 21.16
CA LEU A 612 -12.83 -15.04 19.92
C LEU A 612 -12.59 -16.53 20.19
N ARG A 613 -11.59 -16.88 21.00
CA ARG A 613 -11.33 -18.26 21.42
C ARG A 613 -12.48 -18.83 22.24
N ASP A 614 -12.98 -18.08 23.22
CA ASP A 614 -14.08 -18.54 24.06
C ASP A 614 -15.36 -18.76 23.23
N PHE A 615 -15.61 -17.90 22.23
CA PHE A 615 -16.65 -18.11 21.22
C PHE A 615 -16.42 -19.42 20.46
N ALA A 616 -15.22 -19.65 19.93
CA ALA A 616 -14.90 -20.86 19.16
C ALA A 616 -15.06 -22.13 20.00
N GLN A 617 -14.55 -22.16 21.24
CA GLN A 617 -14.70 -23.31 22.14
C GLN A 617 -16.17 -23.65 22.42
N GLN A 618 -17.04 -22.64 22.50
CA GLN A 618 -18.46 -22.83 22.76
C GLN A 618 -19.22 -23.30 21.51
N ASN A 619 -18.92 -22.70 20.35
CA ASN A 619 -19.80 -22.76 19.18
C ASN A 619 -19.23 -23.53 17.98
N ILE A 620 -17.91 -23.67 17.87
CA ILE A 620 -17.24 -24.29 16.72
C ILE A 620 -16.75 -25.68 17.10
N ARG A 621 -16.93 -26.67 16.22
CA ARG A 621 -16.30 -27.99 16.32
C ARG A 621 -15.46 -28.23 15.07
N ALA A 622 -14.41 -29.04 15.20
CA ALA A 622 -13.61 -29.42 14.03
C ALA A 622 -14.49 -30.23 13.07
N GLY A 623 -14.46 -29.84 11.79
CA GLY A 623 -15.18 -30.48 10.71
C GLY A 623 -14.32 -31.42 9.88
N ALA A 624 -14.78 -31.65 8.66
CA ALA A 624 -14.05 -32.32 7.59
C ALA A 624 -14.05 -31.42 6.36
N ALA A 625 -13.05 -31.56 5.49
CA ALA A 625 -13.03 -30.80 4.24
C ALA A 625 -14.32 -31.04 3.44
N SER A 626 -14.98 -29.96 3.04
CA SER A 626 -16.31 -29.97 2.43
C SER A 626 -16.33 -29.24 1.10
N GLY A 627 -17.25 -29.63 0.21
CA GLY A 627 -17.44 -28.98 -1.08
C GLY A 627 -16.29 -29.19 -2.07
N ALA A 628 -15.97 -28.15 -2.85
CA ALA A 628 -15.03 -28.25 -3.96
C ALA A 628 -14.17 -26.99 -4.17
N ASP A 629 -12.92 -27.21 -4.57
CA ASP A 629 -12.08 -26.14 -5.11
C ASP A 629 -12.61 -25.67 -6.46
N GLN A 630 -12.54 -24.36 -6.70
CA GLN A 630 -13.04 -23.73 -7.91
C GLN A 630 -11.92 -23.35 -8.86
N GLN A 631 -12.26 -23.28 -10.15
CA GLN A 631 -11.37 -22.75 -11.17
C GLN A 631 -11.01 -21.29 -10.86
N ILE A 632 -9.72 -20.94 -10.97
CA ILE A 632 -9.21 -19.59 -10.63
C ILE A 632 -8.56 -18.86 -11.82
N ASN A 633 -8.40 -19.53 -12.94
CA ASN A 633 -7.93 -18.94 -14.20
C ASN A 633 -8.60 -19.59 -15.41
N ALA A 634 -8.51 -18.97 -16.58
CA ALA A 634 -9.10 -19.51 -17.82
C ALA A 634 -8.52 -20.88 -18.26
N GLY A 635 -7.37 -21.28 -17.71
CA GLY A 635 -6.74 -22.59 -17.94
C GLY A 635 -7.41 -23.74 -17.18
N GLY A 636 -8.28 -23.44 -16.22
CA GLY A 636 -8.95 -24.46 -15.40
C GLY A 636 -8.18 -24.85 -14.14
N ASP A 637 -7.10 -24.15 -13.79
CA ASP A 637 -6.35 -24.46 -12.58
C ASP A 637 -7.20 -24.18 -11.33
N LEU A 638 -7.03 -24.99 -10.30
CA LEU A 638 -7.72 -24.86 -9.00
C LEU A 638 -6.85 -24.17 -7.94
N ALA A 639 -5.54 -24.17 -8.15
CA ALA A 639 -4.57 -23.49 -7.30
C ALA A 639 -3.37 -23.01 -8.13
N GLN A 640 -2.76 -21.89 -7.75
CA GLN A 640 -1.54 -21.38 -8.36
C GLN A 640 -0.61 -20.75 -7.30
N ALA A 641 0.69 -20.63 -7.64
CA ALA A 641 1.66 -19.98 -6.76
C ALA A 641 1.47 -18.45 -6.75
N GLY A 642 1.83 -17.83 -5.61
CA GLY A 642 1.83 -16.38 -5.44
C GLY A 642 2.96 -15.69 -6.18
N LEU A 643 2.75 -14.42 -6.51
CA LEU A 643 3.76 -13.56 -7.11
C LEU A 643 4.16 -12.40 -6.20
N VAL A 644 5.38 -11.91 -6.40
CA VAL A 644 5.91 -10.70 -5.74
C VAL A 644 5.18 -9.46 -6.26
N VAL A 645 5.01 -8.46 -5.38
CA VAL A 645 4.42 -7.17 -5.73
C VAL A 645 5.53 -6.22 -6.18
N PRO A 646 5.41 -5.59 -7.35
CA PRO A 646 6.41 -4.62 -7.78
C PRO A 646 6.52 -3.41 -6.84
N GLU A 647 7.72 -2.86 -6.70
CA GLU A 647 8.04 -1.65 -5.93
C GLU A 647 8.96 -0.72 -6.73
N GLY A 648 9.28 0.45 -6.21
CA GLY A 648 10.03 1.46 -6.93
C GLY A 648 9.17 2.18 -7.98
N MET A 649 9.77 2.46 -9.15
CA MET A 649 9.09 3.13 -10.26
C MET A 649 8.14 2.15 -10.97
N LEU A 650 6.84 2.30 -10.72
CA LEU A 650 5.80 1.55 -11.44
C LEU A 650 5.53 2.19 -12.82
N VAL A 651 5.66 3.51 -12.91
CA VAL A 651 5.60 4.29 -14.16
C VAL A 651 6.73 5.32 -14.14
N THR A 652 7.62 5.23 -15.13
CA THR A 652 8.76 6.13 -15.32
C THR A 652 8.28 7.57 -15.55
N PRO A 653 8.88 8.59 -14.90
CA PRO A 653 8.49 9.98 -15.10
C PRO A 653 8.61 10.38 -16.57
N HIS A 654 7.56 10.97 -17.12
CA HIS A 654 7.55 11.51 -18.48
C HIS A 654 6.80 12.84 -18.55
N ALA A 655 7.03 13.58 -19.64
CA ALA A 655 6.39 14.87 -19.83
C ALA A 655 4.94 14.70 -20.28
N SER A 656 4.04 15.55 -19.77
CA SER A 656 2.66 15.60 -20.27
C SER A 656 2.61 16.14 -21.69
N THR A 657 1.66 15.61 -22.46
CA THR A 657 1.35 16.10 -23.81
C THR A 657 0.33 17.24 -23.83
N VAL A 658 -0.45 17.40 -22.75
CA VAL A 658 -1.51 18.40 -22.60
C VAL A 658 -1.14 19.54 -21.64
N ASP A 659 -0.24 19.28 -20.69
CA ASP A 659 0.29 20.25 -19.72
C ASP A 659 1.83 20.33 -19.82
N PRO A 660 2.41 21.04 -20.80
CA PRO A 660 3.85 21.05 -21.10
C PRO A 660 4.74 21.49 -19.93
N GLU A 661 4.16 22.20 -18.97
CA GLU A 661 4.77 22.56 -17.70
C GLU A 661 5.15 21.35 -16.84
N LEU A 662 4.42 20.23 -16.91
CA LEU A 662 4.80 18.99 -16.25
C LEU A 662 5.81 18.21 -17.10
N THR A 663 7.08 18.61 -17.00
CA THR A 663 8.20 17.85 -17.60
C THR A 663 8.52 16.60 -16.80
N ALA A 664 9.22 15.64 -17.43
CA ALA A 664 9.70 14.42 -16.76
C ALA A 664 10.50 14.74 -15.48
N GLU A 665 11.34 15.78 -15.52
CA GLU A 665 12.16 16.21 -14.38
C GLU A 665 11.31 16.75 -13.23
N ARG A 666 10.24 17.49 -13.53
CA ARG A 666 9.32 18.03 -12.51
C ARG A 666 8.47 16.92 -11.89
N VAL A 667 8.00 15.96 -12.70
CA VAL A 667 7.31 14.77 -12.22
C VAL A 667 8.23 13.96 -11.30
N ASN A 668 9.49 13.76 -11.72
CA ASN A 668 10.51 13.11 -10.90
C ASN A 668 10.76 13.85 -9.58
N GLN A 669 10.85 15.19 -9.63
CA GLN A 669 11.00 16.02 -8.44
C GLN A 669 9.82 15.84 -7.46
N LEU A 670 8.58 15.93 -7.94
CA LEU A 670 7.37 15.74 -7.13
C LEU A 670 7.39 14.39 -6.41
N ILE A 671 7.77 13.32 -7.12
CA ILE A 671 7.85 11.98 -6.55
C ILE A 671 8.89 11.93 -5.42
N PHE A 672 10.12 12.36 -5.71
CA PHE A 672 11.22 12.20 -4.75
C PHE A 672 11.20 13.19 -3.60
N ASP A 673 10.63 14.39 -3.77
CA ASP A 673 10.38 15.30 -2.64
C ASP A 673 9.39 14.66 -1.64
N ALA A 674 8.40 13.88 -2.10
CA ALA A 674 7.54 13.12 -1.21
C ALA A 674 8.20 11.90 -0.61
N VAL A 675 9.05 11.17 -1.34
CA VAL A 675 9.83 10.05 -0.77
C VAL A 675 10.71 10.56 0.38
N GLU A 676 11.40 11.68 0.20
CA GLU A 676 12.21 12.30 1.25
C GLU A 676 11.36 12.79 2.43
N ALA A 677 10.15 13.32 2.18
CA ALA A 677 9.22 13.64 3.25
C ALA A 677 8.78 12.37 4.02
N ALA A 678 8.39 11.31 3.32
CA ALA A 678 7.90 10.06 3.91
C ALA A 678 8.93 9.36 4.81
N LYS A 679 10.23 9.41 4.44
CA LYS A 679 11.34 8.92 5.26
C LYS A 679 11.46 9.61 6.63
N ASN A 680 10.88 10.80 6.77
CA ASN A 680 10.94 11.57 8.01
C ASN A 680 9.63 11.50 8.82
N VAL A 681 8.49 11.27 8.17
CA VAL A 681 7.18 11.25 8.83
C VAL A 681 7.01 9.95 9.62
N ARG A 682 6.59 10.08 10.88
CA ARG A 682 6.29 8.96 11.77
C ARG A 682 4.99 8.27 11.35
N ALA A 683 5.07 6.96 11.16
CA ALA A 683 3.91 6.12 10.85
C ALA A 683 2.87 6.11 11.98
N ALA A 684 1.61 5.97 11.59
CA ALA A 684 0.48 5.69 12.47
C ALA A 684 0.20 4.20 12.59
N VAL A 685 0.31 3.46 11.48
CA VAL A 685 -0.18 2.07 11.39
C VAL A 685 0.93 1.05 11.06
N ARG A 686 2.19 1.41 11.32
CA ARG A 686 3.36 0.53 11.13
C ARG A 686 4.14 0.41 12.43
N LEU A 687 4.69 -0.77 12.67
CA LEU A 687 5.53 -1.11 13.83
C LEU A 687 6.89 -1.64 13.37
N ASP A 688 7.87 -1.59 14.26
CA ASP A 688 9.16 -2.29 14.08
C ASP A 688 8.93 -3.80 14.15
N ALA A 689 9.49 -4.56 13.21
CA ALA A 689 9.24 -6.00 13.16
C ALA A 689 9.93 -6.79 14.29
N GLY A 690 11.00 -6.26 14.90
CA GLY A 690 11.75 -6.97 15.93
C GLY A 690 11.09 -6.98 17.31
N ASP A 691 10.33 -5.93 17.66
CA ASP A 691 9.68 -5.81 18.97
C ASP A 691 8.25 -5.25 18.93
N ALA A 692 7.68 -5.07 17.74
CA ALA A 692 6.36 -4.46 17.51
C ALA A 692 6.23 -3.05 18.14
N SER A 693 7.33 -2.33 18.32
CA SER A 693 7.30 -0.97 18.86
C SER A 693 6.88 0.05 17.81
N PRO A 694 6.16 1.13 18.21
CA PRO A 694 5.81 2.21 17.30
C PRO A 694 6.98 3.19 17.16
N GLY A 695 7.06 3.87 16.02
CA GLY A 695 8.10 4.89 15.79
C GLY A 695 8.78 4.80 14.43
N VAL A 696 8.50 3.75 13.66
CA VAL A 696 8.95 3.59 12.28
C VAL A 696 8.41 4.70 11.36
N ARG A 697 8.93 4.75 10.14
CA ARG A 697 8.62 5.78 9.15
C ARG A 697 7.59 5.30 8.14
N THR A 698 6.88 6.26 7.57
CA THR A 698 5.85 5.96 6.57
C THR A 698 6.45 5.33 5.32
N ARG A 699 5.67 4.49 4.64
CA ARG A 699 5.95 4.00 3.29
C ARG A 699 4.73 4.29 2.44
N MET A 700 4.94 5.01 1.34
CA MET A 700 3.87 5.61 0.53
C MET A 700 3.93 5.13 -0.91
N VAL A 701 2.77 5.17 -1.57
CA VAL A 701 2.62 5.24 -3.01
C VAL A 701 2.36 6.69 -3.40
N ILE A 702 3.04 7.15 -4.44
CA ILE A 702 2.99 8.52 -4.93
C ILE A 702 2.60 8.49 -6.40
N ALA A 703 1.55 9.23 -6.77
CA ALA A 703 1.06 9.37 -8.14
C ALA A 703 1.02 10.84 -8.56
N VAL A 704 1.50 11.12 -9.77
CA VAL A 704 1.37 12.42 -10.44
C VAL A 704 0.57 12.19 -11.73
N THR A 705 -0.49 12.97 -11.92
CA THR A 705 -1.26 12.96 -13.18
C THR A 705 -1.31 14.35 -13.79
N ASP A 706 -1.47 14.42 -15.11
CA ASP A 706 -1.83 15.68 -15.78
C ASP A 706 -3.34 15.97 -15.68
N THR A 707 -3.80 17.03 -16.34
CA THR A 707 -5.22 17.44 -16.33
C THR A 707 -6.15 16.49 -17.06
N SER A 708 -5.64 15.64 -17.95
CA SER A 708 -6.40 14.57 -18.60
C SER A 708 -6.46 13.27 -17.78
N GLY A 709 -5.84 13.26 -16.61
CA GLY A 709 -5.71 12.08 -15.75
C GLY A 709 -4.69 11.05 -16.25
N GLU A 710 -3.83 11.38 -17.22
CA GLU A 710 -2.71 10.53 -17.63
C GLU A 710 -1.71 10.41 -16.47
N VAL A 711 -1.31 9.18 -16.15
CA VAL A 711 -0.34 8.92 -15.07
C VAL A 711 1.07 9.20 -15.60
N LEU A 712 1.60 10.37 -15.27
CA LEU A 712 2.95 10.78 -15.70
C LEU A 712 4.06 10.12 -14.89
N GLY A 713 3.74 9.67 -13.67
CA GLY A 713 4.67 8.95 -12.81
C GLY A 713 3.94 8.31 -11.62
N LEU A 714 4.38 7.11 -11.26
CA LEU A 714 3.82 6.31 -10.18
C LEU A 714 4.96 5.58 -9.47
N PHE A 715 5.11 5.81 -8.17
CA PHE A 715 6.18 5.23 -7.37
C PHE A 715 5.61 4.56 -6.12
N ARG A 716 6.02 3.32 -5.85
CA ARG A 716 5.66 2.58 -4.65
C ARG A 716 6.92 2.37 -3.81
N MET A 717 6.98 2.99 -2.62
CA MET A 717 8.07 2.69 -1.67
C MET A 717 8.04 1.21 -1.28
N LYS A 718 9.23 0.64 -0.97
CA LYS A 718 9.36 -0.71 -0.41
C LYS A 718 8.42 -0.90 0.78
N ASP A 719 7.71 -2.02 0.79
CA ASP A 719 6.70 -2.39 1.79
C ASP A 719 5.52 -1.39 1.96
N ALA A 720 5.32 -0.44 1.03
CA ALA A 720 4.11 0.38 1.01
C ALA A 720 2.87 -0.50 0.75
N THR A 721 1.72 -0.10 1.31
CA THR A 721 0.49 -0.88 1.17
C THR A 721 0.03 -0.97 -0.30
N VAL A 722 -0.54 -2.10 -0.70
CA VAL A 722 -0.90 -2.35 -2.12
C VAL A 722 -2.20 -1.63 -2.49
N PHE A 723 -3.14 -1.47 -1.54
CA PHE A 723 -4.37 -0.71 -1.79
C PHE A 723 -4.07 0.74 -2.22
N SER A 724 -2.92 1.26 -1.79
CA SER A 724 -2.49 2.63 -2.05
C SER A 724 -2.16 2.91 -3.51
N ILE A 725 -1.97 1.87 -4.33
CA ILE A 725 -1.73 2.02 -5.77
C ILE A 725 -2.94 2.65 -6.47
N ASP A 726 -4.13 2.04 -6.31
CA ASP A 726 -5.37 2.60 -6.85
C ASP A 726 -5.70 3.95 -6.20
N VAL A 727 -5.58 4.00 -4.88
CA VAL A 727 -5.94 5.19 -4.11
C VAL A 727 -5.11 6.42 -4.47
N ALA A 728 -3.79 6.29 -4.65
CA ALA A 728 -2.94 7.42 -5.03
C ALA A 728 -3.32 7.96 -6.42
N VAL A 729 -3.57 7.07 -7.39
CA VAL A 729 -3.98 7.46 -8.74
C VAL A 729 -5.37 8.12 -8.74
N ALA A 730 -6.34 7.55 -8.04
CA ALA A 730 -7.68 8.13 -7.90
C ALA A 730 -7.62 9.51 -7.24
N LYS A 731 -6.87 9.66 -6.13
CA LYS A 731 -6.64 10.94 -5.44
C LYS A 731 -6.13 12.03 -6.39
N ALA A 732 -5.11 11.72 -7.20
CA ALA A 732 -4.56 12.65 -8.17
C ALA A 732 -5.63 13.10 -9.18
N ARG A 733 -6.33 12.15 -9.81
CA ARG A 733 -7.39 12.43 -10.80
C ARG A 733 -8.58 13.20 -10.21
N ASN A 734 -9.04 12.84 -9.01
CA ASN A 734 -10.17 13.48 -8.34
C ASN A 734 -9.92 14.98 -8.12
N THR A 735 -8.73 15.32 -7.64
CA THR A 735 -8.37 16.71 -7.34
C THR A 735 -8.14 17.54 -8.59
N SER A 736 -7.58 16.95 -9.65
CA SER A 736 -7.44 17.62 -10.94
C SER A 736 -8.79 17.96 -11.58
N TYR A 737 -9.68 16.98 -11.72
CA TYR A 737 -11.03 17.19 -12.27
C TYR A 737 -11.81 18.28 -11.51
N TYR A 738 -11.84 18.20 -10.17
CA TYR A 738 -12.65 19.13 -9.38
C TYR A 738 -12.08 20.55 -9.38
N ALA A 739 -10.77 20.69 -9.59
CA ALA A 739 -10.10 21.98 -9.67
C ALA A 739 -10.24 22.65 -11.04
N ASP A 740 -10.66 21.96 -12.10
CA ASP A 740 -10.89 22.56 -13.41
C ASP A 740 -12.33 23.11 -13.51
N PRO A 741 -12.53 24.45 -13.53
CA PRO A 741 -13.85 25.04 -13.67
C PRO A 741 -14.53 24.76 -15.02
N ASN A 742 -13.78 24.34 -16.04
CA ASN A 742 -14.32 24.03 -17.37
C ASN A 742 -14.77 22.57 -17.49
N ALA A 743 -14.12 21.65 -16.79
CA ALA A 743 -14.51 20.24 -16.73
C ALA A 743 -15.61 19.97 -15.70
N LEU A 744 -15.57 20.65 -14.55
CA LEU A 744 -16.43 20.36 -13.39
C LEU A 744 -17.92 20.49 -13.71
N GLN A 745 -18.62 19.35 -13.70
CA GLN A 745 -20.04 19.30 -14.01
C GLN A 745 -20.91 19.98 -12.93
N PRO A 746 -21.99 20.70 -13.30
CA PRO A 746 -22.84 21.40 -12.33
C PRO A 746 -23.44 20.52 -11.23
N ILE A 747 -23.65 19.23 -11.51
CA ILE A 747 -24.20 18.25 -10.55
C ILE A 747 -23.17 17.81 -9.50
N ASP A 748 -21.88 17.97 -9.78
CA ASP A 748 -20.80 17.70 -8.83
C ASP A 748 -20.41 18.97 -8.04
N GLN A 749 -20.90 20.15 -8.44
CA GLN A 749 -20.61 21.41 -7.75
C GLN A 749 -21.37 21.55 -6.43
N ILE A 750 -20.71 22.13 -5.43
CA ILE A 750 -21.35 22.51 -4.17
C ILE A 750 -21.89 23.95 -4.28
N ASN A 751 -23.20 24.10 -4.08
CA ASN A 751 -23.84 25.42 -4.09
C ASN A 751 -23.18 26.38 -3.07
N GLY A 752 -22.75 27.55 -3.56
CA GLY A 752 -22.07 28.58 -2.77
C GLY A 752 -20.55 28.47 -2.74
N VAL A 753 -19.96 27.44 -3.35
CA VAL A 753 -18.52 27.30 -3.57
C VAL A 753 -18.21 27.64 -5.04
N PRO A 754 -17.29 28.58 -5.33
CA PRO A 754 -16.90 28.88 -6.71
C PRO A 754 -16.29 27.65 -7.41
N ALA A 755 -16.66 27.41 -8.67
CA ALA A 755 -16.00 26.42 -9.51
C ALA A 755 -14.50 26.74 -9.66
N GLY A 756 -13.65 25.71 -9.66
CA GLY A 756 -12.19 25.86 -9.64
C GLY A 756 -11.59 26.15 -8.26
N THR A 757 -12.40 26.10 -7.18
CA THR A 757 -11.85 26.07 -5.82
C THR A 757 -11.04 24.78 -5.64
N ALA A 758 -9.79 24.90 -5.18
CA ALA A 758 -8.92 23.76 -4.93
C ALA A 758 -9.47 22.93 -3.77
N PHE A 759 -9.96 21.73 -4.08
CA PHE A 759 -10.40 20.72 -3.12
C PHE A 759 -9.34 19.62 -2.99
N THR A 760 -9.26 19.02 -1.81
CA THR A 760 -8.52 17.77 -1.60
C THR A 760 -9.50 16.63 -1.29
N ASN A 761 -9.01 15.40 -1.26
CA ASN A 761 -9.84 14.26 -0.85
C ASN A 761 -10.27 14.35 0.63
N ARG A 762 -9.58 15.17 1.46
CA ARG A 762 -10.09 15.55 2.79
C ARG A 762 -11.36 16.39 2.70
N THR A 763 -11.41 17.34 1.76
CA THR A 763 -12.60 18.14 1.51
C THR A 763 -13.74 17.26 1.03
N PHE A 764 -13.49 16.37 0.05
CA PHE A 764 -14.49 15.44 -0.47
C PHE A 764 -15.09 14.56 0.64
N ARG A 765 -14.24 14.02 1.53
CA ARG A 765 -14.71 13.28 2.72
C ARG A 765 -15.68 14.10 3.55
N PHE A 766 -15.23 15.28 3.97
CA PHE A 766 -15.95 16.13 4.91
C PHE A 766 -17.37 16.48 4.43
N VAL A 767 -17.56 16.63 3.12
CA VAL A 767 -18.88 16.92 2.53
C VAL A 767 -19.69 15.68 2.15
N SER A 768 -19.12 14.47 2.26
CA SER A 768 -19.75 13.18 1.94
C SER A 768 -20.25 12.43 3.17
N GLU A 769 -19.77 12.81 4.35
CA GLU A 769 -20.13 12.19 5.62
C GLU A 769 -21.64 12.27 5.94
N PRO A 770 -22.17 11.33 6.75
CA PRO A 770 -23.59 11.27 7.11
C PRO A 770 -24.05 12.46 7.98
N ARG A 771 -23.11 13.29 8.45
CA ARG A 771 -23.30 14.42 9.36
C ARG A 771 -22.41 15.57 8.90
N PHE A 772 -22.95 16.78 8.88
CA PHE A 772 -22.23 17.97 8.43
C PHE A 772 -22.59 19.19 9.29
N PRO A 773 -21.64 19.78 10.05
CA PRO A 773 -20.22 19.39 10.14
C PRO A 773 -20.02 18.01 10.79
N ASP A 774 -18.87 17.41 10.52
CA ASP A 774 -18.45 16.15 11.12
C ASP A 774 -18.41 16.21 12.66
N GLY A 775 -18.54 15.06 13.33
CA GLY A 775 -18.48 14.96 14.79
C GLY A 775 -19.55 15.70 15.59
N ILE A 776 -20.61 16.21 14.95
CA ILE A 776 -21.79 16.77 15.64
C ILE A 776 -23.04 15.96 15.28
N ASP A 777 -23.53 15.21 16.27
CA ASP A 777 -24.67 14.32 16.11
C ASP A 777 -25.97 15.08 15.84
N GLY A 778 -26.80 14.53 14.94
CA GLY A 778 -28.11 15.09 14.60
C GLY A 778 -28.07 16.26 13.62
N THR A 779 -26.88 16.64 13.12
CA THR A 779 -26.76 17.57 12.00
C THR A 779 -27.18 16.92 10.68
N PRO A 780 -27.66 17.69 9.68
CA PRO A 780 -27.97 17.15 8.36
C PRO A 780 -26.73 16.58 7.66
N ALA A 781 -26.93 15.63 6.77
CA ALA A 781 -25.84 15.03 6.00
C ALA A 781 -25.13 16.04 5.07
N GLY A 782 -23.86 15.78 4.76
CA GLY A 782 -23.08 16.61 3.85
C GLY A 782 -23.65 16.62 2.42
N PRO A 783 -23.38 17.66 1.60
CA PRO A 783 -23.92 17.76 0.24
C PRO A 783 -23.68 16.54 -0.67
N PHE A 784 -22.54 15.86 -0.52
CA PHE A 784 -22.17 14.69 -1.31
C PHE A 784 -22.63 13.37 -0.70
N SER A 785 -23.22 13.40 0.50
CA SER A 785 -23.58 12.19 1.23
C SER A 785 -24.66 11.38 0.54
N ILE A 786 -24.49 10.05 0.57
CA ILE A 786 -25.51 9.08 0.14
C ILE A 786 -26.79 9.19 0.97
N MET A 787 -26.68 9.67 2.22
CA MET A 787 -27.81 9.84 3.15
C MET A 787 -28.81 10.93 2.73
N ASN A 788 -28.52 11.69 1.65
CA ASN A 788 -29.47 12.62 1.07
C ASN A 788 -30.55 11.92 0.21
N ASN A 789 -30.42 10.61 -0.08
CA ASN A 789 -31.47 9.85 -0.75
C ASN A 789 -32.67 9.64 0.20
N PRO A 790 -33.89 10.08 -0.15
CA PRO A 790 -35.06 9.99 0.72
C PRO A 790 -35.53 8.57 1.01
N SER A 791 -35.03 7.57 0.27
CA SER A 791 -35.34 6.16 0.44
C SER A 791 -34.45 5.47 1.47
N ILE A 792 -33.47 6.16 2.03
CA ILE A 792 -32.56 5.63 3.06
C ILE A 792 -32.86 6.29 4.40
N ASN A 793 -32.89 5.50 5.46
CA ASN A 793 -33.10 6.01 6.80
C ASN A 793 -31.85 6.77 7.28
N PRO A 794 -31.92 8.09 7.50
CA PRO A 794 -30.78 8.92 7.87
C PRO A 794 -30.15 8.58 9.23
N ARG A 795 -30.78 7.69 10.02
CA ARG A 795 -30.32 7.29 11.36
C ARG A 795 -29.71 5.90 11.40
N THR A 796 -30.03 5.03 10.44
CA THR A 796 -29.63 3.62 10.48
C THR A 796 -28.95 3.15 9.21
N GLY A 797 -29.07 3.87 8.08
CA GLY A 797 -28.59 3.39 6.77
C GLY A 797 -29.49 2.32 6.13
N GLU A 798 -30.59 1.95 6.79
CA GLU A 798 -31.55 0.95 6.29
C GLU A 798 -32.48 1.52 5.21
N ASN A 799 -33.07 0.66 4.40
CA ASN A 799 -34.07 1.04 3.42
C ASN A 799 -35.35 1.56 4.10
N LEU A 800 -35.91 2.65 3.57
CA LEU A 800 -37.25 3.13 3.93
C LEU A 800 -38.27 2.56 2.95
N GLY A 801 -38.79 1.38 3.28
CA GLY A 801 -39.75 0.67 2.42
C GLY A 801 -39.05 -0.23 1.41
N ALA A 802 -39.56 -0.27 0.18
CA ALA A 802 -38.95 -1.09 -0.86
C ALA A 802 -37.58 -0.51 -1.30
N PRO A 803 -36.60 -1.36 -1.65
CA PRO A 803 -35.31 -0.89 -2.14
C PRO A 803 -35.45 0.05 -3.35
N ALA A 804 -34.71 1.15 -3.34
CA ALA A 804 -34.75 2.13 -4.43
C ALA A 804 -33.96 1.67 -5.66
N ALA A 805 -34.33 2.18 -6.84
CA ALA A 805 -33.56 1.96 -8.06
C ALA A 805 -32.16 2.60 -7.95
N ALA A 806 -31.13 1.95 -8.52
CA ALA A 806 -29.75 2.43 -8.49
C ALA A 806 -29.61 3.86 -9.06
N SER A 807 -30.35 4.18 -10.12
CA SER A 807 -30.38 5.50 -10.78
C SER A 807 -30.84 6.65 -9.87
N THR A 808 -31.45 6.36 -8.72
CA THR A 808 -31.90 7.39 -7.76
C THR A 808 -30.78 7.90 -6.84
N PHE A 809 -29.65 7.21 -6.79
CA PHE A 809 -28.51 7.59 -5.95
C PHE A 809 -27.64 8.64 -6.67
N THR A 810 -28.09 9.90 -6.62
CA THR A 810 -27.50 11.00 -7.39
C THR A 810 -26.59 11.93 -6.59
N SER A 811 -26.32 11.68 -5.31
CA SER A 811 -25.23 12.39 -4.63
C SER A 811 -23.88 11.92 -5.20
N VAL A 812 -22.77 12.59 -4.87
CA VAL A 812 -21.44 12.15 -5.35
C VAL A 812 -21.08 10.78 -4.76
N LEU A 813 -21.16 10.59 -3.45
CA LEU A 813 -20.90 9.30 -2.80
C LEU A 813 -21.88 8.22 -3.28
N GLY A 814 -23.16 8.58 -3.42
CA GLY A 814 -24.17 7.65 -3.89
C GLY A 814 -24.00 7.26 -5.36
N PHE A 815 -23.51 8.15 -6.22
CA PHE A 815 -23.28 7.79 -7.61
C PHE A 815 -22.04 6.92 -7.78
N ASP A 816 -20.96 7.25 -7.08
CA ASP A 816 -19.71 6.49 -7.07
C ASP A 816 -19.93 5.04 -6.57
N ALA A 817 -20.69 4.85 -5.49
CA ALA A 817 -21.04 3.50 -4.99
C ALA A 817 -21.65 2.61 -6.10
N PHE A 818 -22.56 3.17 -6.89
CA PHE A 818 -23.33 2.44 -7.90
C PHE A 818 -22.71 2.46 -9.29
N ASN A 819 -21.68 3.27 -9.54
CA ASN A 819 -20.98 3.38 -10.82
C ASN A 819 -19.46 3.41 -10.56
N PRO A 820 -18.86 2.26 -10.17
CA PRO A 820 -17.42 2.19 -9.95
C PRO A 820 -16.65 2.59 -11.19
N GLN A 821 -15.37 2.93 -11.00
CA GLN A 821 -14.46 3.33 -12.06
C GLN A 821 -14.82 4.67 -12.72
N THR A 822 -15.79 5.42 -12.18
CA THR A 822 -16.13 6.77 -12.66
C THR A 822 -15.56 7.85 -11.74
N ASN A 823 -14.93 8.87 -12.31
CA ASN A 823 -14.45 10.02 -11.54
C ASN A 823 -15.56 11.07 -11.46
N PHE A 824 -16.41 11.00 -10.43
CA PHE A 824 -17.63 11.83 -10.38
C PHE A 824 -18.47 11.65 -11.64
N ARG A 825 -19.01 12.72 -12.23
CA ARG A 825 -19.71 12.70 -13.52
C ARG A 825 -18.87 13.32 -14.62
N ASP A 826 -17.56 13.21 -14.48
CA ASP A 826 -16.62 13.63 -15.50
C ASP A 826 -16.94 12.98 -16.86
N PRO A 827 -17.23 13.78 -17.91
CA PRO A 827 -17.43 13.26 -19.26
C PRO A 827 -16.14 12.69 -19.87
N GLY A 828 -14.98 12.95 -19.25
CA GLY A 828 -13.65 12.57 -19.70
C GLY A 828 -13.04 13.57 -20.68
N ASP A 829 -11.77 13.36 -21.00
CA ASP A 829 -10.95 14.29 -21.77
C ASP A 829 -10.76 13.91 -23.25
N PRO A 830 -10.95 14.86 -24.20
CA PRO A 830 -10.70 14.62 -25.62
C PRO A 830 -9.25 14.23 -25.91
N GLY A 831 -9.05 13.24 -26.77
CA GLY A 831 -7.71 12.83 -27.23
C GLY A 831 -7.02 11.80 -26.34
N VAL A 832 -7.66 11.37 -25.25
CA VAL A 832 -7.21 10.23 -24.45
C VAL A 832 -7.14 8.97 -25.32
N VAL A 833 -5.99 8.28 -25.24
CA VAL A 833 -5.72 7.05 -25.99
C VAL A 833 -6.10 5.86 -25.11
N ALA A 834 -7.09 5.09 -25.54
CA ALA A 834 -7.50 3.82 -24.93
C ALA A 834 -6.85 2.60 -25.65
N GLY A 835 -6.98 1.40 -25.06
CA GLY A 835 -6.59 0.15 -25.71
C GLY A 835 -7.48 -0.24 -26.91
N SER A 836 -7.18 -1.35 -27.59
CA SER A 836 -7.83 -1.71 -28.86
C SER A 836 -8.77 -2.94 -28.79
N VAL A 837 -10.06 -2.70 -29.10
CA VAL A 837 -11.08 -3.61 -29.73
C VAL A 837 -11.88 -4.57 -28.81
N PRO A 838 -13.20 -4.80 -29.06
CA PRO A 838 -14.04 -4.34 -30.18
C PRO A 838 -15.15 -3.38 -29.73
N ALA A 839 -14.94 -2.06 -29.74
CA ALA A 839 -15.00 -1.25 -30.95
C ALA A 839 -14.11 0.01 -30.84
N VAL A 840 -13.63 0.48 -31.99
CA VAL A 840 -12.78 1.67 -32.10
C VAL A 840 -13.52 2.92 -31.63
N GLY A 841 -12.96 3.59 -30.62
CA GLY A 841 -13.24 4.98 -30.27
C GLY A 841 -12.21 5.46 -29.26
N THR A 842 -11.66 6.66 -29.46
CA THR A 842 -11.07 7.44 -28.37
C THR A 842 -12.18 7.69 -27.36
N THR A 843 -12.29 6.84 -26.35
CA THR A 843 -13.15 7.16 -25.21
C THR A 843 -12.37 8.09 -24.31
N ASN A 844 -13.01 9.21 -24.03
CA ASN A 844 -12.51 10.23 -23.15
C ASN A 844 -12.40 9.73 -21.69
N LYS A 845 -13.02 8.59 -21.36
CA LYS A 845 -13.14 8.06 -20.00
C LYS A 845 -12.03 7.09 -19.59
N ALA A 846 -11.06 6.79 -20.44
CA ALA A 846 -10.06 5.77 -20.14
C ALA A 846 -9.15 6.10 -18.94
N ASN A 847 -9.08 7.37 -18.54
CA ASN A 847 -8.31 7.82 -17.38
C ASN A 847 -9.18 8.00 -16.12
N GLN A 848 -10.19 7.15 -15.93
CA GLN A 848 -11.03 7.13 -14.73
C GLN A 848 -10.80 5.85 -13.91
N ASN A 849 -10.96 5.93 -12.59
CA ASN A 849 -10.84 4.76 -11.69
C ASN A 849 -11.61 4.89 -10.37
N GLY A 850 -12.39 5.96 -10.15
CA GLY A 850 -13.27 6.11 -8.99
C GLY A 850 -12.90 7.29 -8.10
N ILE A 851 -13.67 7.49 -7.03
CA ILE A 851 -13.46 8.58 -6.06
C ILE A 851 -12.94 8.04 -4.73
N VAL A 852 -11.91 8.71 -4.20
CA VAL A 852 -11.42 8.47 -2.84
C VAL A 852 -12.00 9.50 -1.87
N PHE A 853 -12.56 9.05 -0.74
CA PHE A 853 -13.15 9.92 0.28
C PHE A 853 -12.30 10.02 1.54
N PHE A 854 -10.98 10.07 1.39
CA PHE A 854 -10.06 10.30 2.51
C PHE A 854 -8.76 11.04 2.11
N PRO A 855 -8.11 11.75 3.05
CA PRO A 855 -7.00 12.69 2.79
C PRO A 855 -5.75 12.11 2.11
N GLY A 856 -4.84 12.98 1.65
CA GLY A 856 -3.60 12.61 0.96
C GLY A 856 -3.46 13.12 -0.47
N SER A 857 -3.95 14.32 -0.79
CA SER A 857 -3.94 14.81 -2.18
C SER A 857 -3.98 16.32 -2.30
N THR A 858 -3.59 16.83 -3.47
CA THR A 858 -3.75 18.24 -3.86
C THR A 858 -3.78 18.37 -5.39
N PRO A 859 -4.57 19.31 -5.95
CA PRO A 859 -4.35 19.75 -7.32
C PRO A 859 -2.99 20.47 -7.45
N LEU A 860 -2.37 20.39 -8.63
CA LEU A 860 -1.07 20.99 -8.94
C LEU A 860 -1.24 22.24 -9.81
N TYR A 861 -0.54 23.32 -9.47
CA TYR A 861 -0.57 24.59 -10.17
C TYR A 861 0.82 25.09 -10.56
N GLU A 862 0.99 25.53 -11.82
CA GLU A 862 2.11 26.36 -12.24
C GLU A 862 1.90 27.78 -11.71
N ASN A 863 2.93 28.36 -11.06
CA ASN A 863 2.91 29.73 -10.52
C ASN A 863 1.73 30.02 -9.56
N GLY A 864 1.09 28.97 -9.03
CA GLY A 864 -0.01 29.04 -8.07
C GLY A 864 -1.40 29.35 -8.64
N ASN A 865 -1.56 29.51 -9.96
CA ASN A 865 -2.87 29.85 -10.56
C ASN A 865 -3.24 29.13 -11.86
N ASN A 866 -2.28 28.50 -12.55
CA ASN A 866 -2.56 27.70 -13.73
C ASN A 866 -2.60 26.21 -13.33
N LEU A 867 -3.77 25.58 -13.37
CA LEU A 867 -3.91 24.15 -13.08
C LEU A 867 -3.13 23.36 -14.14
N ILE A 868 -2.29 22.42 -13.68
CA ILE A 868 -1.45 21.58 -14.56
C ILE A 868 -1.61 20.08 -14.28
N GLY A 869 -2.38 19.69 -13.25
CA GLY A 869 -2.60 18.28 -12.96
C GLY A 869 -3.02 18.00 -11.52
N GLY A 870 -2.77 16.77 -11.08
CA GLY A 870 -3.15 16.26 -9.77
C GLY A 870 -2.04 15.47 -9.10
N TYR A 871 -2.09 15.44 -7.76
CA TYR A 871 -1.09 14.76 -6.94
C TYR A 871 -1.75 13.97 -5.82
N GLY A 872 -1.41 12.69 -5.72
CA GLY A 872 -2.00 11.76 -4.77
C GLY A 872 -0.94 10.93 -4.05
N ILE A 873 -1.10 10.82 -2.74
CA ILE A 873 -0.25 10.05 -1.84
C ILE A 873 -1.11 9.16 -0.96
N SER A 874 -0.71 7.91 -0.78
CA SER A 874 -1.38 6.96 0.11
C SER A 874 -0.39 5.93 0.64
N GLY A 875 -0.49 5.53 1.90
CA GLY A 875 0.33 4.42 2.40
C GLY A 875 0.39 4.21 3.90
N ASP A 876 -0.08 5.19 4.67
CA ASP A 876 -0.12 5.15 6.13
C ASP A 876 -1.40 5.83 6.66
N GLY A 877 -1.39 6.38 7.88
CA GLY A 877 -2.50 7.18 8.40
C GLY A 877 -2.76 8.43 7.55
N VAL A 878 -4.01 8.86 7.45
CA VAL A 878 -4.38 9.92 6.48
C VAL A 878 -3.83 11.30 6.81
N ASP A 879 -3.52 11.55 8.09
CA ASP A 879 -2.83 12.77 8.49
C ASP A 879 -1.34 12.72 8.11
N GLN A 880 -0.73 11.53 8.03
CA GLN A 880 0.60 11.33 7.45
C GLN A 880 0.57 11.57 5.93
N ASP A 881 -0.42 11.02 5.22
CA ASP A 881 -0.58 11.23 3.78
C ASP A 881 -0.63 12.73 3.45
N ASP A 882 -1.40 13.52 4.21
CA ASP A 882 -1.50 14.98 4.05
C ASP A 882 -0.16 15.71 4.29
N VAL A 883 0.60 15.30 5.32
CA VAL A 883 1.92 15.89 5.61
C VAL A 883 2.87 15.63 4.44
N VAL A 884 2.94 14.39 3.96
CA VAL A 884 3.81 14.03 2.83
C VAL A 884 3.36 14.77 1.56
N THR A 885 2.05 14.85 1.31
CA THR A 885 1.47 15.53 0.14
C THR A 885 1.89 17.00 0.10
N PHE A 886 1.71 17.71 1.22
CA PHE A 886 2.05 19.12 1.31
C PHE A 886 3.56 19.39 1.12
N LEU A 887 4.41 18.54 1.70
CA LEU A 887 5.87 18.69 1.60
C LEU A 887 6.38 18.36 0.19
N GLY A 888 5.78 17.36 -0.48
CA GLY A 888 6.08 16.98 -1.86
C GLY A 888 5.66 18.05 -2.87
N ALA A 889 4.46 18.62 -2.71
CA ALA A 889 3.88 19.56 -3.67
C ALA A 889 4.19 21.04 -3.40
N ARG A 890 5.10 21.38 -2.48
CA ARG A 890 5.28 22.75 -1.92
C ARG A 890 5.41 23.88 -2.96
N ASN A 891 5.96 23.59 -4.14
CA ASN A 891 6.19 24.56 -5.22
C ASN A 891 5.06 24.60 -6.26
N PHE A 892 4.05 23.76 -6.08
CA PHE A 892 2.94 23.52 -7.03
C PHE A 892 1.58 23.68 -6.34
N LEU A 893 1.53 24.26 -5.14
CA LEU A 893 0.28 24.54 -4.43
C LEU A 893 -0.41 25.78 -5.02
N PRO A 894 -1.73 25.91 -4.90
CA PRO A 894 -2.44 27.13 -5.31
C PRO A 894 -2.01 28.34 -4.48
N ASP A 895 -2.15 29.54 -5.05
CA ASP A 895 -1.69 30.80 -4.46
C ASP A 895 -2.55 31.30 -3.28
N GLY A 896 -3.76 30.77 -3.12
CA GLY A 896 -4.73 31.21 -2.12
C GLY A 896 -5.28 32.62 -2.34
N GLN A 897 -5.02 33.23 -3.50
CA GLN A 897 -5.47 34.58 -3.86
C GLN A 897 -6.38 34.56 -5.09
N GLN A 898 -5.89 34.00 -6.20
CA GLN A 898 -6.65 33.82 -7.43
C GLN A 898 -7.38 32.48 -7.40
N VAL A 899 -6.70 31.44 -6.92
CA VAL A 899 -7.27 30.11 -6.71
C VAL A 899 -7.55 29.96 -5.23
N LEU A 900 -8.82 29.79 -4.89
CA LEU A 900 -9.23 29.61 -3.51
C LEU A 900 -8.88 28.19 -3.04
N PHE A 901 -8.33 28.09 -1.84
CA PHE A 901 -8.36 26.85 -1.07
C PHE A 901 -9.79 26.57 -0.59
N ALA A 902 -10.14 25.29 -0.45
CA ALA A 902 -11.42 24.89 0.15
C ALA A 902 -11.67 25.58 1.50
N ASP A 903 -10.65 25.77 2.34
CA ASP A 903 -10.76 26.38 3.67
C ASP A 903 -10.97 27.90 3.68
N GLN A 904 -11.00 28.53 2.50
CA GLN A 904 -11.44 29.90 2.29
C GLN A 904 -12.93 29.99 1.93
N THR A 905 -13.61 28.85 1.81
CA THR A 905 -15.03 28.75 1.45
C THR A 905 -15.87 28.17 2.59
N PHE A 906 -17.19 28.31 2.48
CA PHE A 906 -18.14 27.88 3.50
C PHE A 906 -19.33 27.17 2.88
N VAL A 907 -19.79 26.11 3.54
CA VAL A 907 -21.03 25.42 3.21
C VAL A 907 -21.90 25.43 4.45
N ARG A 908 -23.15 25.93 4.35
CA ARG A 908 -24.07 26.05 5.48
C ARG A 908 -23.46 26.76 6.73
N GLY A 909 -22.55 27.70 6.50
CA GLY A 909 -21.83 28.44 7.56
C GLY A 909 -20.64 27.70 8.19
N VAL A 910 -20.33 26.48 7.72
CA VAL A 910 -19.18 25.68 8.15
C VAL A 910 -18.03 25.88 7.17
N ARG A 911 -16.84 26.20 7.68
CA ARG A 911 -15.61 26.29 6.88
C ARG A 911 -15.17 24.88 6.45
N LEU A 912 -14.84 24.70 5.18
CA LEU A 912 -14.36 23.40 4.68
C LEU A 912 -12.89 23.15 5.07
N PRO A 913 -12.44 21.89 5.24
CA PRO A 913 -11.03 21.60 5.42
C PRO A 913 -10.30 21.50 4.07
N TYR A 914 -9.01 21.84 4.05
CA TYR A 914 -8.11 21.63 2.91
C TYR A 914 -7.06 20.54 3.22
N VAL A 915 -6.12 20.81 4.13
CA VAL A 915 -5.08 19.87 4.59
C VAL A 915 -5.01 19.91 6.11
N LYS A 916 -4.64 18.79 6.76
CA LYS A 916 -4.43 18.72 8.21
C LYS A 916 -3.03 18.19 8.52
N PHE A 917 -2.32 18.90 9.39
CA PHE A 917 -1.00 18.49 9.85
C PHE A 917 -1.04 17.82 11.22
N LEU A 918 -0.20 16.80 11.40
CA LEU A 918 0.13 16.25 12.70
C LEU A 918 0.83 17.33 13.56
N ARG A 919 0.60 17.28 14.86
CA ARG A 919 1.29 18.19 15.80
C ARG A 919 2.79 17.95 15.84
N ASN A 920 3.21 16.68 15.80
CA ASN A 920 4.60 16.23 15.81
C ASN A 920 4.80 15.18 14.68
N PRO A 921 4.89 15.61 13.41
CA PRO A 921 4.95 14.67 12.28
C PRO A 921 6.23 13.84 12.23
N PHE A 922 7.34 14.31 12.81
CA PHE A 922 8.67 13.68 12.67
C PHE A 922 9.15 12.87 13.88
N GLY A 923 8.26 12.69 14.88
CA GLY A 923 8.60 12.09 16.18
C GLY A 923 8.70 13.12 17.30
#